data_AF-A0AB39ERQ0-F1
#
_entry.id   AF-A0AB39ERQ0-F1
#
_cell.length_a   1.000
_cell.length_b   1.000
_cell.length_c   1.000
_cell.angle_alpha   90.00
_cell.angle_beta   90.00
_cell.angle_gamma   90.00
#
_symmetry.space_group_name_H-M   'P 1'
#
loop_
_entity.id
_entity.type
_entity.pdbx_description
1 polymer ?
#
loop_
_entity_poly.entity_id
_entity_poly.type
_entity_poly.pdbx_seq_one_letter_code
_entity_poly.pdbx_strand_id
1 'polypeptide(L)'
;MTQEIPLFSIILTTYNRPDLLVDALDSLDAQAFRDFEVILINDAGDPVGDCLAGRSFPLKYLRRGLNQGLSAARNAGLKLARGRYIAYLDDDDIYLPDHLQCLASVFDQHPGAVVYTDVVYVQEKLENGRRIEVGRSFPTAHDAFDRDKLFVQNYIPVNTWAHPRAAIAEVGDFDSGLTAFEDWDMLLRLVQRYPVHRVQQITAEVRQRVSGGDDHMLARERNRLLPLYRKLYARYPEAGNIRVQAGRQAVLAGQEIKEKSWGVPEWLADRAPSAGRILAIQTLLQANPDVGTLGVAVVVPEGTGLQDLVETLESLGAQHRPVDGVWLIGRGVPDEAAGNGIELLRAETHWTKQFSERIGQGDAPDFMWILYAGDRLLPHATLTMGEYRLRKPDPLVWYADEAVLEAGAPANPMLKPDFNVDLLRSYPYIGRNPVISTAAVQAAGGLDERVADLAPIDLIWRLVEQVGPPVVAHVPEVLQLGGSRLMDWVHASSTMTWFPAVTQAHFVRMGLEARIEPGLLPGLQRIEYPLDTQPLVSIIIPTRDQLPVLRACVEGLMEHTAYAHYELLVVDNGSVEPDAVAFLAGLEGMGADRVRVLRWPQAFDFAAMNNFAVAQARGDVLLFLNNDIQFSPRTRPDWLERLLRHAMRPEIGMVGSRLDLPDGGVEQCGQVLGLENSVGAAFRGLPADRRGYMNRLVVQQNVSALSASCLMMRREVFAELGGFDAESFPVYYADADLCMKASQAGYLLVLEPDTGLLHMGGATRLLTEKFGLKASPDDEQRDRLYRRWLPQLARDPHYHPAFGKRSPGFDLSTDASRIQEPLPGRPLPVVLAAHADWQGCGHYRILHPFKAMNGELRLEGGLKHGDFHFADVARIQPDVIVLQGAWLNEGILTQIRRYREITGAKVVLEFDDYLPNIPTRSIYRKKLPQGVIKNMRRAIEQVDWLVVSTPVLAEEYADYHGDIRVALNGLPADAWRSLSGERRTGRKMRVGWAGGVSHTGDLAEIRSVVQDLQDQVEWVFMGMKPDGVACEYHPGVAIDRYPEKLASLNLDLAVVPLEINPFNRCKSNLRLLELGACGVPVIATAIEPYRGDLPVELVRNRHQDWVEAIRAHLADPDALGRKGDALRDAVLQDWILEGAFLDQWAHAWGVAPAAA
;
A
#
# COMPACT_ATOMS: atom_id res chain seq x y z
N MET A 1 -10.00 65.99 -11.87
CA MET A 1 -9.76 65.46 -10.52
C MET A 1 -8.88 64.23 -10.68
N THR A 2 -7.61 64.33 -10.32
CA THR A 2 -6.71 63.18 -10.21
C THR A 2 -7.27 62.28 -9.10
N GLN A 3 -7.78 61.08 -9.43
CA GLN A 3 -8.16 60.11 -8.42
C GLN A 3 -6.89 59.72 -7.65
N GLU A 4 -6.82 60.04 -6.37
CA GLU A 4 -5.73 59.62 -5.49
C GLU A 4 -5.66 58.08 -5.50
N ILE A 5 -4.44 57.57 -5.65
CA ILE A 5 -4.17 56.12 -5.66
C ILE A 5 -4.21 55.66 -4.20
N PRO A 6 -5.08 54.70 -3.82
CA PRO A 6 -5.17 54.27 -2.43
C PRO A 6 -3.88 53.58 -1.96
N LEU A 7 -3.62 53.54 -0.66
CA LEU A 7 -2.44 52.82 -0.16
C LEU A 7 -2.59 51.31 -0.36
N PHE A 8 -3.75 50.73 -0.01
CA PHE A 8 -4.04 49.30 -0.18
C PHE A 8 -5.17 49.03 -1.19
N SER A 9 -5.02 47.98 -2.00
CA SER A 9 -6.15 47.28 -2.62
C SER A 9 -6.33 45.94 -1.93
N ILE A 10 -7.51 45.72 -1.34
CA ILE A 10 -7.87 44.47 -0.67
C ILE A 10 -8.64 43.60 -1.65
N ILE A 11 -8.07 42.44 -2.00
CA ILE A 11 -8.72 41.48 -2.87
C ILE A 11 -9.57 40.55 -2.01
N LEU A 12 -10.89 40.68 -2.14
CA LEU A 12 -11.87 39.87 -1.42
C LEU A 12 -12.60 38.97 -2.42
N THR A 13 -12.68 37.67 -2.15
CA THR A 13 -13.34 36.72 -3.05
C THR A 13 -14.48 36.01 -2.35
N THR A 14 -15.57 35.72 -3.08
CA THR A 14 -16.74 35.03 -2.51
C THR A 14 -17.41 34.08 -3.50
N TYR A 15 -18.02 33.03 -2.96
CA TYR A 15 -18.88 32.11 -3.72
C TYR A 15 -19.98 31.52 -2.81
N ASN A 16 -21.22 31.99 -2.97
CA ASN A 16 -22.42 31.47 -2.31
C ASN A 16 -22.38 31.45 -0.76
N ARG A 17 -21.75 32.46 -0.14
CA ARG A 17 -21.60 32.58 1.32
C ARG A 17 -21.91 33.99 1.85
N PRO A 18 -23.13 34.51 1.61
CA PRO A 18 -23.47 35.89 1.95
C PRO A 18 -23.29 36.21 3.45
N ASP A 19 -23.62 35.28 4.35
CA ASP A 19 -23.51 35.51 5.80
C ASP A 19 -22.06 35.67 6.28
N LEU A 20 -21.13 34.93 5.66
CA LEU A 20 -19.71 35.02 6.00
C LEU A 20 -19.11 36.29 5.39
N LEU A 21 -19.48 36.57 4.13
CA LEU A 21 -19.07 37.80 3.43
C LEU A 21 -19.46 39.06 4.20
N VAL A 22 -20.63 39.08 4.86
CA VAL A 22 -21.04 40.22 5.69
C VAL A 22 -20.06 40.45 6.84
N ASP A 23 -19.63 39.41 7.56
CA ASP A 23 -18.63 39.56 8.63
C ASP A 23 -17.29 40.10 8.11
N ALA A 24 -16.82 39.57 6.97
CA ALA A 24 -15.59 40.02 6.35
C ALA A 24 -15.69 41.52 5.99
N LEU A 25 -16.81 41.95 5.39
CA LEU A 25 -17.06 43.36 5.06
C LEU A 25 -17.21 44.24 6.31
N ASP A 26 -17.87 43.76 7.36
CA ASP A 26 -18.01 44.48 8.63
C ASP A 26 -16.64 44.68 9.30
N SER A 27 -15.74 43.69 9.19
CA SER A 27 -14.37 43.79 9.68
C SER A 27 -13.54 44.85 8.95
N LEU A 28 -13.85 45.07 7.66
CA LEU A 28 -13.25 46.13 6.85
C LEU A 28 -13.83 47.51 7.21
N ASP A 29 -15.12 47.60 7.51
CA ASP A 29 -15.75 48.85 8.00
C ASP A 29 -15.16 49.28 9.36
N ALA A 30 -14.78 48.31 10.18
CA ALA A 30 -14.17 48.50 11.49
C ALA A 30 -12.68 48.93 11.46
N GLN A 31 -12.02 48.94 10.29
CA GLN A 31 -10.61 49.30 10.21
C GLN A 31 -10.34 50.75 10.65
N ALA A 32 -9.29 50.96 11.45
CA ALA A 32 -8.85 52.29 11.88
C ALA A 32 -8.17 53.06 10.74
N PHE A 33 -7.43 52.36 9.88
CA PHE A 33 -6.79 52.92 8.69
C PHE A 33 -7.80 53.02 7.55
N ARG A 34 -7.85 54.15 6.83
CA ARG A 34 -8.92 54.44 5.84
C ARG A 34 -8.47 54.61 4.40
N ASP A 35 -7.16 54.63 4.14
CA ASP A 35 -6.62 54.80 2.78
C ASP A 35 -6.52 53.44 2.03
N PHE A 36 -7.67 52.84 1.74
CA PHE A 36 -7.76 51.57 1.02
C PHE A 36 -8.97 51.50 0.10
N GLU A 37 -8.93 50.60 -0.88
CA GLU A 37 -10.09 50.18 -1.67
C GLU A 37 -10.30 48.67 -1.55
N VAL A 38 -11.55 48.22 -1.70
CA VAL A 38 -11.91 46.79 -1.67
C VAL A 38 -12.36 46.36 -3.05
N ILE A 39 -11.84 45.24 -3.51
CA ILE A 39 -12.19 44.64 -4.80
C ILE A 39 -12.80 43.28 -4.52
N LEU A 40 -14.13 43.25 -4.52
CA LEU A 40 -14.93 42.06 -4.29
C LEU A 40 -15.17 41.32 -5.60
N ILE A 41 -14.63 40.11 -5.70
CA ILE A 41 -14.82 39.21 -6.83
C ILE A 41 -15.76 38.08 -6.43
N ASN A 42 -16.95 38.07 -7.01
CA ASN A 42 -17.89 36.96 -6.88
C ASN A 42 -17.69 35.99 -8.06
N ASP A 43 -17.19 34.78 -7.77
CA ASP A 43 -16.79 33.79 -8.77
C ASP A 43 -17.99 32.99 -9.31
N ALA A 44 -18.94 33.71 -9.91
CA ALA A 44 -20.20 33.20 -10.45
C ALA A 44 -21.15 32.58 -9.40
N GLY A 45 -21.07 33.02 -8.14
CA GLY A 45 -22.08 32.76 -7.13
C GLY A 45 -23.32 33.65 -7.30
N ASP A 46 -24.27 33.50 -6.39
CA ASP A 46 -25.48 34.32 -6.32
C ASP A 46 -25.13 35.81 -6.16
N PRO A 47 -25.93 36.74 -6.72
CA PRO A 47 -25.69 38.16 -6.53
C PRO A 47 -25.73 38.55 -5.05
N VAL A 48 -24.68 39.22 -4.57
CA VAL A 48 -24.52 39.64 -3.17
C VAL A 48 -24.78 41.14 -2.97
N GLY A 49 -25.54 41.77 -3.87
CA GLY A 49 -25.73 43.22 -3.89
C GLY A 49 -26.24 43.80 -2.56
N ASP A 50 -27.11 43.05 -1.87
CA ASP A 50 -27.68 43.44 -0.57
C ASP A 50 -26.61 43.52 0.52
N CYS A 51 -25.54 42.72 0.44
CA CYS A 51 -24.42 42.75 1.39
C CYS A 51 -23.54 44.00 1.22
N LEU A 52 -23.62 44.70 0.09
CA LEU A 52 -22.69 45.78 -0.30
C LEU A 52 -23.21 47.18 0.02
N ALA A 53 -24.48 47.31 0.42
CA ALA A 53 -25.08 48.61 0.68
C ALA A 53 -24.49 49.26 1.95
N GLY A 54 -24.19 50.56 1.89
CA GLY A 54 -23.81 51.35 3.08
C GLY A 54 -22.37 51.20 3.58
N ARG A 55 -21.47 50.56 2.82
CA ARG A 55 -20.06 50.40 3.21
C ARG A 55 -19.31 51.74 3.27
N SER A 56 -18.45 51.88 4.27
CA SER A 56 -17.72 53.11 4.60
C SER A 56 -16.45 53.34 3.77
N PHE A 57 -16.14 52.43 2.85
CA PHE A 57 -14.93 52.42 2.02
C PHE A 57 -15.26 52.26 0.53
N PRO A 58 -14.35 52.69 -0.38
CA PRO A 58 -14.51 52.46 -1.81
C PRO A 58 -14.54 50.96 -2.13
N LEU A 59 -15.67 50.46 -2.66
CA LEU A 59 -15.86 49.06 -3.04
C LEU A 59 -16.10 48.93 -4.54
N LYS A 60 -15.33 48.04 -5.19
CA LYS A 60 -15.54 47.61 -6.56
C LYS A 60 -16.02 46.17 -6.58
N TYR A 61 -17.20 45.95 -7.14
CA TYR A 61 -17.80 44.63 -7.26
C TYR A 61 -17.70 44.10 -8.69
N LEU A 62 -17.16 42.90 -8.86
CA LEU A 62 -17.18 42.16 -10.12
C LEU A 62 -17.79 40.79 -9.89
N ARG A 63 -18.93 40.52 -10.54
CA ARG A 63 -19.48 39.18 -10.67
C ARG A 63 -19.01 38.54 -11.97
N ARG A 64 -18.39 37.38 -11.88
CA ARG A 64 -17.92 36.62 -13.05
C ARG A 64 -19.06 35.80 -13.65
N GLY A 65 -18.99 35.55 -14.96
CA GLY A 65 -20.02 34.79 -15.69
C GLY A 65 -19.90 33.27 -15.54
N LEU A 66 -18.73 32.77 -15.14
CA LEU A 66 -18.45 31.34 -14.92
C LEU A 66 -17.53 31.21 -13.71
N ASN A 67 -17.75 30.18 -12.89
CA ASN A 67 -16.85 29.82 -11.80
C ASN A 67 -15.58 29.22 -12.41
N GLN A 68 -14.43 29.83 -12.12
CA GLN A 68 -13.12 29.37 -12.60
C GLN A 68 -12.14 29.14 -11.45
N GLY A 69 -12.64 29.11 -10.22
CA GLY A 69 -11.87 28.84 -9.03
C GLY A 69 -11.20 30.08 -8.42
N LEU A 70 -10.72 29.88 -7.18
CA LEU A 70 -10.20 30.91 -6.29
C LEU A 70 -9.02 31.70 -6.88
N SER A 71 -8.04 31.01 -7.47
CA SER A 71 -6.89 31.65 -8.14
C SER A 71 -7.34 32.62 -9.24
N ALA A 72 -8.29 32.20 -10.07
CA ALA A 72 -8.79 33.03 -11.16
C ALA A 72 -9.60 34.23 -10.64
N ALA A 73 -10.34 34.06 -9.54
CA ALA A 73 -11.03 35.15 -8.87
C ALA A 73 -10.03 36.18 -8.30
N ARG A 74 -8.98 35.74 -7.58
CA ARG A 74 -7.92 36.62 -7.07
C ARG A 74 -7.20 37.36 -8.21
N ASN A 75 -6.88 36.67 -9.30
CA ASN A 75 -6.26 37.28 -10.48
C ASN A 75 -7.14 38.34 -11.15
N ALA A 76 -8.46 38.12 -11.20
CA ALA A 76 -9.38 39.15 -11.66
C ALA A 76 -9.37 40.37 -10.73
N GLY A 77 -9.26 40.16 -9.43
CA GLY A 77 -9.07 41.23 -8.44
C GLY A 77 -7.77 42.01 -8.65
N LEU A 78 -6.64 41.32 -8.80
CA LEU A 78 -5.33 41.92 -9.04
C LEU A 78 -5.32 42.84 -10.26
N LYS A 79 -6.01 42.47 -11.35
CA LYS A 79 -6.13 43.30 -12.57
C LYS A 79 -6.90 44.59 -12.36
N LEU A 80 -7.76 44.65 -11.34
CA LEU A 80 -8.55 45.83 -11.02
C LEU A 80 -7.91 46.70 -9.93
N ALA A 81 -6.89 46.19 -9.24
CA ALA A 81 -6.21 46.85 -8.13
C ALA A 81 -5.42 48.08 -8.57
N ARG A 82 -5.65 49.20 -7.88
CA ARG A 82 -4.91 50.45 -8.11
C ARG A 82 -3.93 50.76 -6.98
N GLY A 83 -4.18 50.21 -5.81
CA GLY A 83 -3.45 50.47 -4.58
C GLY A 83 -1.95 50.24 -4.71
N ARG A 84 -1.16 50.96 -3.89
CA ARG A 84 0.29 50.81 -3.87
C ARG A 84 0.70 49.41 -3.39
N TYR A 85 -0.02 48.88 -2.42
CA TYR A 85 0.14 47.55 -1.85
C TYR A 85 -1.13 46.72 -2.03
N ILE A 86 -0.96 45.40 -2.12
CA ILE A 86 -2.05 44.43 -2.23
C ILE A 86 -2.15 43.67 -0.92
N ALA A 87 -3.37 43.52 -0.40
CA ALA A 87 -3.72 42.63 0.70
C ALA A 87 -4.87 41.71 0.28
N TYR A 88 -5.09 40.62 1.01
CA TYR A 88 -6.08 39.60 0.65
C TYR A 88 -6.99 39.29 1.84
N LEU A 89 -8.28 39.10 1.59
CA LEU A 89 -9.22 38.65 2.60
C LEU A 89 -10.13 37.60 1.97
N ASP A 90 -10.32 36.47 2.65
CA ASP A 90 -11.30 35.47 2.25
C ASP A 90 -12.65 35.77 2.93
N ASP A 91 -13.75 35.34 2.32
CA ASP A 91 -15.10 35.70 2.78
C ASP A 91 -15.49 35.07 4.13
N ASP A 92 -14.69 34.16 4.67
CA ASP A 92 -14.89 33.51 5.96
C ASP A 92 -13.88 33.93 7.05
N ASP A 93 -13.02 34.91 6.76
CA ASP A 93 -12.00 35.43 7.68
C ASP A 93 -12.27 36.88 8.11
N ILE A 94 -11.58 37.32 9.17
CA ILE A 94 -11.78 38.65 9.78
C ILE A 94 -10.45 39.40 9.89
N TYR A 95 -10.45 40.68 9.52
CA TYR A 95 -9.40 41.62 9.92
C TYR A 95 -9.75 42.29 11.25
N LEU A 96 -8.82 42.27 12.20
CA LEU A 96 -8.97 43.05 13.43
C LEU A 96 -8.80 44.54 13.13
N PRO A 97 -9.38 45.46 13.94
CA PRO A 97 -9.49 46.88 13.59
C PRO A 97 -8.18 47.62 13.24
N ASP A 98 -7.04 47.10 13.66
CA ASP A 98 -5.71 47.66 13.47
C ASP A 98 -4.90 47.01 12.33
N HIS A 99 -5.43 45.99 11.65
CA HIS A 99 -4.71 45.20 10.64
C HIS A 99 -4.01 46.07 9.58
N LEU A 100 -4.76 46.91 8.88
CA LEU A 100 -4.20 47.75 7.80
C LEU A 100 -3.25 48.83 8.35
N GLN A 101 -3.49 49.32 9.57
CA GLN A 101 -2.61 50.30 10.23
C GLN A 101 -1.25 49.68 10.59
N CYS A 102 -1.25 48.43 11.06
CA CYS A 102 -0.04 47.68 11.35
C CYS A 102 0.78 47.43 10.08
N LEU A 103 0.13 47.02 8.98
CA LEU A 103 0.79 46.85 7.69
C LEU A 103 1.36 48.19 7.17
N ALA A 104 0.58 49.27 7.21
CA ALA A 104 1.01 50.60 6.75
C ALA A 104 2.29 51.08 7.46
N SER A 105 2.33 50.94 8.79
CA SER A 105 3.47 51.36 9.62
C SER A 105 4.78 50.68 9.22
N VAL A 106 4.72 49.44 8.74
CA VAL A 106 5.89 48.70 8.26
C VAL A 106 6.26 49.13 6.85
N PHE A 107 5.29 49.32 5.96
CA PHE A 107 5.54 49.78 4.60
C PHE A 107 6.13 51.19 4.51
N ASP A 108 5.87 52.06 5.50
CA ASP A 108 6.54 53.36 5.62
C ASP A 108 8.06 53.24 5.79
N GLN A 109 8.51 52.19 6.48
CA GLN A 109 9.92 51.92 6.75
C GLN A 109 10.54 50.98 5.71
N HIS A 110 9.73 50.08 5.14
CA HIS A 110 10.15 49.01 4.25
C HIS A 110 9.23 48.90 3.01
N PRO A 111 9.23 49.90 2.11
CA PRO A 111 8.27 50.01 1.01
C PRO A 111 8.41 48.93 -0.08
N GLY A 112 9.49 48.14 -0.06
CA GLY A 112 9.73 47.03 -0.99
C GLY A 112 9.55 45.64 -0.39
N ALA A 113 9.12 45.52 0.87
CA ALA A 113 9.04 44.25 1.57
C ALA A 113 7.71 43.51 1.34
N VAL A 114 7.70 42.20 1.57
CA VAL A 114 6.49 41.44 1.87
C VAL A 114 6.28 41.53 3.38
N VAL A 115 5.09 41.96 3.80
CA VAL A 115 4.78 42.15 5.22
C VAL A 115 3.70 41.17 5.62
N TYR A 116 3.84 40.48 6.75
CA TYR A 116 2.78 39.65 7.32
C TYR A 116 2.63 39.85 8.83
N THR A 117 1.42 39.62 9.34
CA THR A 117 1.08 39.72 10.75
C THR A 117 0.82 38.35 11.37
N ASP A 118 0.72 38.29 12.70
CA ASP A 118 0.27 37.08 13.38
C ASP A 118 -1.26 36.93 13.27
N VAL A 119 -1.73 35.70 13.49
CA VAL A 119 -3.12 35.30 13.28
C VAL A 119 -3.57 34.35 14.36
N VAL A 120 -4.86 34.43 14.69
CA VAL A 120 -5.52 33.46 15.58
C VAL A 120 -6.49 32.61 14.77
N TYR A 121 -6.51 31.31 15.02
CA TYR A 121 -7.49 30.40 14.44
C TYR A 121 -8.66 30.27 15.41
N VAL A 122 -9.83 30.69 14.95
CA VAL A 122 -11.08 30.68 15.73
C VAL A 122 -11.92 29.50 15.29
N GLN A 123 -12.10 28.55 16.18
CA GLN A 123 -12.96 27.39 15.97
C GLN A 123 -14.39 27.73 16.35
N GLU A 124 -15.33 27.45 15.46
CA GLU A 124 -16.73 27.79 15.63
C GLU A 124 -17.65 26.61 15.39
N LYS A 125 -18.77 26.58 16.09
CA LYS A 125 -19.86 25.65 15.85
C LYS A 125 -21.14 26.44 15.58
N LEU A 126 -21.97 25.91 14.69
CA LEU A 126 -23.30 26.44 14.46
C LEU A 126 -24.27 25.79 15.44
N GLU A 127 -24.85 26.55 16.35
CA GLU A 127 -25.92 26.10 17.24
C GLU A 127 -27.12 27.02 17.11
N ASN A 128 -28.28 26.45 16.74
CA ASN A 128 -29.54 27.19 16.57
C ASN A 128 -29.44 28.39 15.61
N GLY A 129 -28.66 28.27 14.54
CA GLY A 129 -28.45 29.36 13.56
C GLY A 129 -27.54 30.48 14.05
N ARG A 130 -26.95 30.36 15.24
CA ARG A 130 -25.92 31.27 15.76
C ARG A 130 -24.55 30.59 15.69
N ARG A 131 -23.54 31.36 15.30
CA ARG A 131 -22.13 30.94 15.36
C ARG A 131 -21.63 31.15 16.78
N ILE A 132 -21.15 30.07 17.39
CA ILE A 132 -20.58 30.06 18.73
C ILE A 132 -19.11 29.69 18.59
N GLU A 133 -18.24 30.56 19.09
CA GLU A 133 -16.82 30.25 19.24
C GLU A 133 -16.66 29.12 20.28
N VAL A 134 -16.03 28.02 19.87
CA VAL A 134 -15.78 26.85 20.72
C VAL A 134 -14.30 26.70 21.08
N GLY A 135 -13.41 27.47 20.44
CA GLY A 135 -11.99 27.48 20.80
C GLY A 135 -11.18 28.50 20.00
N ARG A 136 -10.00 28.85 20.54
CA ARG A 136 -8.96 29.62 19.84
C ARG A 136 -7.68 28.82 19.85
N SER A 137 -6.94 28.84 18.75
CA SER A 137 -5.64 28.19 18.64
C SER A 137 -4.64 29.05 17.86
N PHE A 138 -3.36 28.80 18.13
CA PHE A 138 -2.23 29.46 17.48
C PHE A 138 -1.32 28.42 16.83
N PRO A 139 -1.84 27.63 15.86
CA PRO A 139 -1.12 26.49 15.29
C PRO A 139 0.18 26.89 14.59
N THR A 140 0.32 28.17 14.24
CA THR A 140 1.47 28.71 13.54
C THR A 140 2.34 29.59 14.42
N ALA A 141 2.26 29.56 15.76
CA ALA A 141 3.13 30.36 16.63
C ALA A 141 4.63 30.10 16.34
N HIS A 142 5.41 31.17 16.20
CA HIS A 142 6.85 31.15 15.92
C HIS A 142 7.50 32.45 16.41
N ASP A 143 8.82 32.47 16.61
CA ASP A 143 9.53 33.64 17.17
C ASP A 143 10.01 34.63 16.08
N ALA A 144 10.34 34.13 14.89
CA ALA A 144 10.81 34.93 13.74
C ALA A 144 10.46 34.24 12.42
N PHE A 145 10.43 35.01 11.32
CA PHE A 145 10.24 34.44 9.98
C PHE A 145 11.22 33.29 9.72
N ASP A 146 10.68 32.10 9.48
CA ASP A 146 11.45 30.88 9.23
C ASP A 146 11.26 30.47 7.77
N ARG A 147 12.19 30.91 6.91
CA ARG A 147 12.21 30.57 5.48
C ARG A 147 12.16 29.07 5.29
N ASP A 148 12.94 28.31 6.05
CA ASP A 148 13.05 26.87 5.87
C ASP A 148 11.71 26.18 6.20
N LYS A 149 11.06 26.60 7.27
CA LYS A 149 9.71 26.14 7.62
C LYS A 149 8.72 26.47 6.50
N LEU A 150 8.79 27.67 5.91
CA LEU A 150 7.90 28.07 4.81
C LEU A 150 8.14 27.22 3.55
N PHE A 151 9.38 26.82 3.28
CA PHE A 151 9.74 25.93 2.18
C PHE A 151 9.39 24.46 2.45
N VAL A 152 9.02 24.11 3.68
CA VAL A 152 8.48 22.80 4.08
C VAL A 152 6.96 22.80 4.05
N GLN A 153 6.30 23.77 4.67
CA GLN A 153 4.83 23.83 4.77
C GLN A 153 4.35 25.28 4.91
N ASN A 154 3.16 25.59 4.39
CA ASN A 154 2.58 26.91 4.57
C ASN A 154 2.18 27.12 6.04
N TYR A 155 2.72 28.15 6.67
CA TYR A 155 2.33 28.57 8.03
C TYR A 155 1.90 30.05 8.07
N ILE A 156 1.82 30.73 6.92
CA ILE A 156 1.45 32.14 6.79
C ILE A 156 0.18 32.20 5.94
N PRO A 157 -1.02 32.27 6.56
CA PRO A 157 -2.29 32.30 5.84
C PRO A 157 -2.41 33.51 4.91
N VAL A 158 -3.14 33.35 3.80
CA VAL A 158 -3.29 34.38 2.76
C VAL A 158 -3.77 35.73 3.28
N ASN A 159 -4.61 35.72 4.31
CA ASN A 159 -5.22 36.91 4.88
C ASN A 159 -4.27 37.75 5.75
N THR A 160 -3.07 37.25 6.08
CA THR A 160 -2.18 37.95 7.02
C THR A 160 -1.11 38.79 6.33
N TRP A 161 -0.93 38.65 5.02
CA TRP A 161 0.17 39.27 4.31
C TRP A 161 -0.23 40.23 3.19
N ALA A 162 0.65 41.20 2.98
CA ALA A 162 0.55 42.20 1.94
C ALA A 162 1.90 42.39 1.24
N HIS A 163 1.87 42.86 -0.01
CA HIS A 163 3.07 43.10 -0.80
C HIS A 163 2.90 44.28 -1.77
N PRO A 164 4.00 44.84 -2.32
CA PRO A 164 3.93 45.88 -3.34
C PRO A 164 3.17 45.37 -4.56
N ARG A 165 2.23 46.17 -5.10
CA ARG A 165 1.50 45.80 -6.32
C ARG A 165 2.45 45.58 -7.51
N ALA A 166 3.54 46.34 -7.56
CA ALA A 166 4.56 46.20 -8.59
C ALA A 166 5.20 44.79 -8.62
N ALA A 167 5.21 44.07 -7.50
CA ALA A 167 5.80 42.73 -7.42
C ALA A 167 5.11 41.72 -8.36
N ILE A 168 3.81 41.88 -8.61
CA ILE A 168 3.04 40.99 -9.51
C ILE A 168 3.63 40.96 -10.92
N ALA A 169 4.15 42.08 -11.42
CA ALA A 169 4.76 42.15 -12.75
C ALA A 169 6.03 41.27 -12.86
N GLU A 170 6.71 41.05 -11.74
CA GLU A 170 7.91 40.22 -11.67
C GLU A 170 7.57 38.77 -11.34
N VAL A 171 6.82 38.52 -10.26
CA VAL A 171 6.58 37.15 -9.77
C VAL A 171 5.46 36.43 -10.50
N GLY A 172 4.58 37.15 -11.21
CA GLY A 172 3.42 36.63 -11.90
C GLY A 172 2.18 36.47 -11.00
N ASP A 173 1.04 36.19 -11.63
CA ASP A 173 -0.28 36.00 -11.00
C ASP A 173 -0.38 34.71 -10.15
N PHE A 174 -1.52 34.46 -9.48
CA PHE A 174 -1.80 33.17 -8.84
C PHE A 174 -1.93 32.06 -9.89
N ASP A 175 -1.36 30.89 -9.62
CA ASP A 175 -1.39 29.77 -10.56
C ASP A 175 -2.79 29.13 -10.61
N SER A 176 -3.51 29.36 -11.70
CA SER A 176 -4.85 28.78 -11.93
C SER A 176 -4.85 27.26 -12.17
N GLY A 177 -3.67 26.65 -12.37
CA GLY A 177 -3.51 25.20 -12.49
C GLY A 177 -3.30 24.49 -11.14
N LEU A 178 -3.29 25.22 -10.03
CA LEU A 178 -3.29 24.67 -8.67
C LEU A 178 -4.73 24.69 -8.12
N THR A 179 -5.19 23.54 -7.63
CA THR A 179 -6.54 23.43 -7.03
C THR A 179 -6.55 23.72 -5.52
N ALA A 180 -5.37 23.89 -4.93
CA ALA A 180 -5.07 24.29 -3.55
C ALA A 180 -3.58 24.71 -3.48
N PHE A 181 -3.17 25.41 -2.43
CA PHE A 181 -1.82 25.94 -2.20
C PHE A 181 -1.37 27.04 -3.18
N GLU A 182 -2.32 27.66 -3.88
CA GLU A 182 -2.04 28.79 -4.78
C GLU A 182 -1.47 30.00 -4.05
N ASP A 183 -1.89 30.22 -2.81
CA ASP A 183 -1.40 31.27 -1.91
C ASP A 183 0.03 30.99 -1.46
N TRP A 184 0.32 29.74 -1.11
CA TRP A 184 1.64 29.31 -0.73
C TRP A 184 2.64 29.39 -1.89
N ASP A 185 2.24 28.98 -3.10
CA ASP A 185 3.05 29.14 -4.31
C ASP A 185 3.39 30.63 -4.57
N MET A 186 2.39 31.51 -4.49
CA MET A 186 2.60 32.96 -4.64
C MET A 186 3.57 33.48 -3.58
N LEU A 187 3.36 33.11 -2.32
CA LEU A 187 4.20 33.54 -1.21
C LEU A 187 5.64 33.04 -1.39
N LEU A 188 5.85 31.78 -1.79
CA LEU A 188 7.17 31.22 -2.10
C LEU A 188 7.88 32.01 -3.21
N ARG A 189 7.17 32.46 -4.24
CA ARG A 189 7.75 33.32 -5.30
C ARG A 189 8.11 34.70 -4.78
N LEU A 190 7.27 35.29 -3.93
CA LEU A 190 7.49 36.61 -3.35
C LEU A 190 8.70 36.61 -2.39
N VAL A 191 8.79 35.68 -1.46
CA VAL A 191 9.87 35.64 -0.44
C VAL A 191 11.24 35.30 -1.03
N GLN A 192 11.30 34.74 -2.25
CA GLN A 192 12.57 34.54 -2.96
C GLN A 192 13.15 35.82 -3.54
N ARG A 193 12.34 36.86 -3.74
CA ARG A 193 12.75 38.11 -4.41
C ARG A 193 12.69 39.34 -3.52
N TYR A 194 11.84 39.32 -2.50
CA TYR A 194 11.59 40.47 -1.64
C TYR A 194 11.91 40.14 -0.18
N PRO A 195 12.44 41.11 0.59
CA PRO A 195 12.64 40.93 2.03
C PRO A 195 11.30 40.74 2.73
N VAL A 196 11.27 39.89 3.76
CA VAL A 196 10.05 39.57 4.51
C VAL A 196 10.11 40.20 5.88
N HIS A 197 9.07 40.95 6.25
CA HIS A 197 8.92 41.54 7.57
C HIS A 197 7.69 40.96 8.28
N ARG A 198 7.91 40.44 9.48
CA ARG A 198 6.84 39.98 10.37
C ARG A 198 6.46 41.08 11.35
N VAL A 199 5.17 41.31 11.53
CA VAL A 199 4.61 42.10 12.63
C VAL A 199 4.16 41.11 13.72
N GLN A 200 4.81 41.13 14.88
CA GLN A 200 4.47 40.28 16.03
C GLN A 200 3.22 40.79 16.76
N GLN A 201 2.11 40.84 16.04
CA GLN A 201 0.82 41.29 16.53
C GLN A 201 -0.26 40.51 15.81
N ILE A 202 -1.19 39.95 16.57
CA ILE A 202 -2.36 39.27 16.01
C ILE A 202 -3.27 40.35 15.47
N THR A 203 -3.47 40.38 14.16
CA THR A 203 -4.34 41.37 13.51
C THR A 203 -5.36 40.76 12.55
N ALA A 204 -5.43 39.43 12.48
CA ALA A 204 -6.43 38.71 11.69
C ALA A 204 -6.92 37.46 12.43
N GLU A 205 -8.14 37.03 12.11
CA GLU A 205 -8.71 35.77 12.57
C GLU A 205 -9.03 34.88 11.36
N VAL A 206 -8.58 33.62 11.41
CA VAL A 206 -8.99 32.57 10.46
C VAL A 206 -10.08 31.74 11.10
N ARG A 207 -11.27 31.68 10.50
CA ARG A 207 -12.43 31.02 11.16
C ARG A 207 -12.71 29.65 10.58
N GLN A 208 -12.78 28.65 11.45
CA GLN A 208 -12.95 27.25 11.07
C GLN A 208 -14.20 26.66 11.74
N ARG A 209 -15.05 26.00 10.95
CA ARG A 209 -16.23 25.30 11.50
C ARG A 209 -15.85 23.91 12.00
N VAL A 210 -16.08 23.65 13.29
CA VAL A 210 -15.90 22.33 13.90
C VAL A 210 -17.12 21.48 13.61
N SER A 211 -17.01 20.56 12.66
CA SER A 211 -17.94 19.44 12.52
C SER A 211 -17.62 18.40 13.61
N GLY A 212 -18.61 18.00 14.40
CA GLY A 212 -18.41 16.94 15.40
C GLY A 212 -17.94 15.64 14.76
N GLY A 213 -16.66 15.33 14.94
CA GLY A 213 -15.95 14.17 14.42
C GLY A 213 -14.46 14.47 14.45
N ASP A 214 -13.69 13.63 15.13
CA ASP A 214 -12.23 13.71 15.27
C ASP A 214 -11.51 14.01 13.95
N ASP A 215 -10.31 14.56 14.07
CA ASP A 215 -9.15 14.76 13.16
C ASP A 215 -9.14 14.03 11.78
N HIS A 216 -10.24 14.13 11.05
CA HIS A 216 -10.49 13.49 9.75
C HIS A 216 -10.36 14.53 8.64
N MET A 217 -9.13 14.92 8.32
CA MET A 217 -8.83 15.12 6.91
C MET A 217 -9.11 13.77 6.23
N LEU A 218 -10.19 13.70 5.45
CA LEU A 218 -10.60 12.50 4.74
C LEU A 218 -9.38 11.95 3.95
N ALA A 219 -9.16 10.64 3.93
CA ALA A 219 -8.10 10.01 3.12
C ALA A 219 -8.14 10.49 1.64
N ARG A 220 -9.32 10.91 1.17
CA ARG A 220 -9.57 11.53 -0.13
C ARG A 220 -9.00 12.94 -0.29
N GLU A 221 -9.01 13.77 0.75
CA GLU A 221 -8.37 15.09 0.76
C GLU A 221 -6.85 14.94 0.85
N ARG A 222 -6.33 14.01 1.65
CA ARG A 222 -4.89 13.69 1.72
C ARG A 222 -4.34 13.16 0.37
N ASN A 223 -5.06 12.26 -0.30
CA ASN A 223 -4.74 11.79 -1.65
C ASN A 223 -4.78 12.91 -2.72
N ARG A 224 -5.56 13.98 -2.49
CA ARG A 224 -5.60 15.15 -3.39
C ARG A 224 -4.44 16.12 -3.14
N LEU A 225 -4.00 16.27 -1.89
CA LEU A 225 -2.96 17.23 -1.49
C LEU A 225 -1.54 16.70 -1.73
N LEU A 226 -1.29 15.39 -1.56
CA LEU A 226 0.05 14.79 -1.75
C LEU A 226 0.65 15.05 -3.15
N PRO A 227 -0.09 14.90 -4.27
CA PRO A 227 0.41 15.31 -5.59
C PRO A 227 0.76 16.80 -5.67
N LEU A 228 0.01 17.67 -4.98
CA LEU A 228 0.25 19.11 -4.97
C LEU A 228 1.50 19.47 -4.14
N TYR A 229 1.72 18.82 -2.99
CA TYR A 229 2.99 18.93 -2.24
C TYR A 229 4.18 18.51 -3.09
N ARG A 230 4.11 17.34 -3.75
CA ARG A 230 5.17 16.87 -4.66
C ARG A 230 5.41 17.87 -5.80
N LYS A 231 4.33 18.41 -6.40
CA LYS A 231 4.41 19.43 -7.46
C LYS A 231 5.11 20.70 -6.98
N LEU A 232 4.76 21.22 -5.79
CA LEU A 232 5.40 22.41 -5.23
C LEU A 232 6.87 22.17 -4.84
N TYR A 233 7.18 21.03 -4.21
CA TYR A 233 8.57 20.72 -3.85
C TYR A 233 9.47 20.51 -5.07
N ALA A 234 8.93 19.94 -6.15
CA ALA A 234 9.62 19.85 -7.43
C ALA A 234 9.82 21.23 -8.08
N ARG A 235 8.85 22.15 -7.95
CA ARG A 235 8.95 23.52 -8.46
C ARG A 235 9.98 24.37 -7.71
N TYR A 236 10.16 24.13 -6.41
CA TYR A 236 11.10 24.86 -5.55
C TYR A 236 12.14 23.92 -4.92
N PRO A 237 13.14 23.44 -5.69
CA PRO A 237 14.13 22.49 -5.20
C PRO A 237 15.06 23.14 -4.17
N GLU A 238 15.31 22.45 -3.05
CA GLU A 238 16.20 22.89 -1.97
C GLU A 238 17.27 21.82 -1.70
N ALA A 239 17.99 21.44 -2.77
CA ALA A 239 18.95 20.31 -2.77
C ALA A 239 20.09 20.46 -1.73
N GLY A 240 20.41 21.68 -1.30
CA GLY A 240 21.46 21.96 -0.31
C GLY A 240 20.98 22.20 1.12
N ASN A 241 19.67 22.20 1.40
CA ASN A 241 19.13 22.50 2.73
C ASN A 241 18.54 21.24 3.39
N ILE A 242 19.36 20.57 4.21
CA ILE A 242 19.02 19.31 4.90
C ILE A 242 17.78 19.47 5.78
N ARG A 243 17.61 20.61 6.45
CA ARG A 243 16.46 20.87 7.34
C ARG A 243 15.16 20.95 6.56
N VAL A 244 15.18 21.62 5.40
CA VAL A 244 14.02 21.68 4.49
C VAL A 244 13.72 20.30 3.92
N GLN A 245 14.73 19.55 3.49
CA GLN A 245 14.53 18.20 2.95
C GLN A 245 13.91 17.25 3.97
N ALA A 246 14.47 17.20 5.18
CA ALA A 246 13.93 16.38 6.27
C ALA A 246 12.49 16.78 6.61
N GLY A 247 12.20 18.09 6.67
CA GLY A 247 10.83 18.58 6.88
C GLY A 247 9.86 18.19 5.77
N ARG A 248 10.27 18.33 4.50
CA ARG A 248 9.46 17.93 3.33
C ARG A 248 9.18 16.43 3.33
N GLN A 249 10.19 15.61 3.63
CA GLN A 249 10.01 14.16 3.76
C GLN A 249 9.05 13.80 4.89
N ALA A 250 9.15 14.46 6.04
CA ALA A 250 8.21 14.26 7.14
C ALA A 250 6.78 14.66 6.76
N VAL A 251 6.59 15.75 6.00
CA VAL A 251 5.27 16.15 5.48
C VAL A 251 4.75 15.11 4.49
N LEU A 252 5.55 14.66 3.51
CA LEU A 252 5.13 13.64 2.54
C LEU A 252 4.76 12.33 3.23
N ALA A 253 5.59 11.87 4.17
CA ALA A 253 5.35 10.66 4.96
C ALA A 253 4.12 10.78 5.89
N GLY A 254 3.81 11.99 6.38
CA GLY A 254 2.61 12.26 7.18
C GLY A 254 1.32 12.37 6.35
N GLN A 255 1.42 12.60 5.05
CA GLN A 255 0.29 12.68 4.11
C GLN A 255 -0.03 11.36 3.43
N GLU A 256 0.90 10.39 3.46
CA GLU A 256 0.61 9.02 3.05
C GLU A 256 -0.42 8.40 4.00
N ILE A 257 -1.33 7.61 3.44
CA ILE A 257 -2.27 6.81 4.24
C ILE A 257 -1.40 5.87 5.07
N LYS A 258 -1.15 6.22 6.33
CA LYS A 258 -0.95 5.19 7.34
C LYS A 258 -2.28 4.45 7.41
N GLU A 259 -2.41 3.41 6.59
CA GLU A 259 -3.21 2.26 7.00
C GLU A 259 -2.76 2.00 8.43
N LYS A 260 -3.72 1.87 9.37
CA LYS A 260 -3.41 1.38 10.72
C LYS A 260 -2.35 0.31 10.53
N SER A 261 -1.16 0.46 11.12
CA SER A 261 -0.12 -0.55 11.00
C SER A 261 -0.73 -1.83 11.56
N TRP A 262 -1.16 -2.69 10.66
CA TRP A 262 -1.77 -3.96 10.98
C TRP A 262 -0.66 -4.72 11.71
N GLY A 263 -0.89 -5.05 12.98
CA GLY A 263 0.12 -5.74 13.75
C GLY A 263 0.40 -7.12 13.13
N VAL A 264 1.58 -7.65 13.42
CA VAL A 264 1.94 -9.03 13.07
C VAL A 264 0.88 -10.03 13.59
N PRO A 265 0.28 -9.87 14.80
CA PRO A 265 -0.77 -10.77 15.26
C PRO A 265 -2.01 -10.77 14.35
N GLU A 266 -2.51 -9.60 13.97
CA GLU A 266 -3.69 -9.50 13.12
C GLU A 266 -3.39 -9.94 11.68
N TRP A 267 -2.17 -9.71 11.19
CA TRP A 267 -1.70 -10.23 9.90
C TRP A 267 -1.66 -11.77 9.89
N LEU A 268 -1.15 -12.39 10.96
CA LEU A 268 -1.16 -13.86 11.11
C LEU A 268 -2.59 -14.40 11.22
N ALA A 269 -3.48 -13.70 11.92
CA ALA A 269 -4.87 -14.09 12.06
C ALA A 269 -5.61 -14.10 10.71
N ASP A 270 -5.38 -13.10 9.85
CA ASP A 270 -5.93 -13.07 8.48
C ASP A 270 -5.39 -14.20 7.59
N ARG A 271 -4.20 -14.73 7.89
CA ARG A 271 -3.57 -15.84 7.14
C ARG A 271 -3.96 -17.22 7.62
N ALA A 272 -4.53 -17.35 8.81
CA ALA A 272 -4.93 -18.64 9.35
C ALA A 272 -5.97 -19.32 8.43
N PRO A 273 -5.82 -20.62 8.11
CA PRO A 273 -6.78 -21.32 7.27
C PRO A 273 -8.13 -21.43 7.97
N SER A 274 -9.22 -21.32 7.21
CA SER A 274 -10.58 -21.54 7.73
C SER A 274 -10.80 -23.00 8.15
N ALA A 275 -11.79 -23.26 9.01
CA ALA A 275 -12.13 -24.61 9.45
C ALA A 275 -12.45 -25.56 8.27
N GLY A 276 -13.17 -25.05 7.26
CA GLY A 276 -13.41 -25.78 6.02
C GLY A 276 -12.10 -26.11 5.30
N ARG A 277 -11.21 -25.13 5.10
CA ARG A 277 -9.92 -25.36 4.44
C ARG A 277 -9.06 -26.38 5.20
N ILE A 278 -9.07 -26.33 6.53
CA ILE A 278 -8.36 -27.31 7.37
C ILE A 278 -8.85 -28.73 7.06
N LEU A 279 -10.17 -28.94 7.06
CA LEU A 279 -10.78 -30.24 6.75
C LEU A 279 -10.44 -30.70 5.33
N ALA A 280 -10.46 -29.80 4.35
CA ALA A 280 -10.12 -30.10 2.96
C ALA A 280 -8.66 -30.57 2.84
N ILE A 281 -7.71 -29.86 3.45
CA ILE A 281 -6.29 -30.25 3.41
C ILE A 281 -6.07 -31.58 4.14
N GLN A 282 -6.69 -31.79 5.31
CA GLN A 282 -6.62 -33.07 6.01
C GLN A 282 -7.10 -34.23 5.13
N THR A 283 -8.22 -34.04 4.42
CA THR A 283 -8.77 -35.03 3.50
C THR A 283 -7.82 -35.31 2.34
N LEU A 284 -7.23 -34.26 1.74
CA LEU A 284 -6.24 -34.40 0.66
C LEU A 284 -5.00 -35.16 1.13
N LEU A 285 -4.48 -34.87 2.32
CA LEU A 285 -3.32 -35.56 2.88
C LEU A 285 -3.63 -37.03 3.19
N GLN A 286 -4.82 -37.34 3.72
CA GLN A 286 -5.25 -38.73 3.94
C GLN A 286 -5.38 -39.51 2.63
N ALA A 287 -5.83 -38.87 1.56
CA ALA A 287 -5.93 -39.48 0.24
C ALA A 287 -4.58 -39.67 -0.46
N ASN A 288 -3.51 -39.01 0.02
CA ASN A 288 -2.17 -39.03 -0.58
C ASN A 288 -1.13 -39.43 0.48
N PRO A 289 -1.10 -40.71 0.91
CA PRO A 289 -0.17 -41.18 1.94
C PRO A 289 1.30 -41.07 1.52
N ASP A 290 1.58 -40.99 0.21
CA ASP A 290 2.93 -40.80 -0.35
C ASP A 290 3.56 -39.46 0.03
N VAL A 291 2.77 -38.50 0.56
CA VAL A 291 3.32 -37.30 1.21
C VAL A 291 4.15 -37.69 2.43
N GLY A 292 3.98 -38.87 3.01
CA GLY A 292 4.81 -39.34 4.11
C GLY A 292 4.53 -38.67 5.46
N THR A 293 5.11 -39.28 6.48
CA THR A 293 5.00 -38.93 7.89
C THR A 293 5.92 -37.77 8.27
N LEU A 294 5.51 -36.98 9.27
CA LEU A 294 6.23 -35.81 9.77
C LEU A 294 6.38 -35.92 11.29
N GLY A 295 7.60 -36.18 11.74
CA GLY A 295 8.00 -36.11 13.15
C GLY A 295 8.64 -34.78 13.53
N VAL A 296 8.86 -34.60 14.83
CA VAL A 296 9.51 -33.42 15.41
C VAL A 296 10.64 -33.85 16.34
N ALA A 297 11.83 -33.27 16.17
CA ALA A 297 12.93 -33.39 17.11
C ALA A 297 13.12 -32.07 17.85
N VAL A 298 12.85 -32.06 19.15
CA VAL A 298 13.04 -30.91 20.03
C VAL A 298 14.39 -31.03 20.74
N VAL A 299 15.32 -30.17 20.35
CA VAL A 299 16.61 -30.01 21.00
C VAL A 299 16.43 -29.23 22.30
N VAL A 300 16.92 -29.77 23.41
CA VAL A 300 16.83 -29.18 24.75
C VAL A 300 18.25 -28.82 25.23
N PRO A 301 18.72 -27.58 25.00
CA PRO A 301 19.99 -27.10 25.50
C PRO A 301 20.13 -27.22 27.02
N GLU A 302 21.37 -27.24 27.50
CA GLU A 302 21.65 -27.28 28.94
C GLU A 302 21.26 -25.92 29.58
N GLY A 303 20.50 -25.97 30.68
CA GLY A 303 19.99 -24.77 31.34
C GLY A 303 18.68 -24.20 30.78
N THR A 304 18.05 -24.85 29.80
CA THR A 304 16.70 -24.51 29.34
C THR A 304 15.69 -24.60 30.48
N GLY A 305 14.80 -23.61 30.60
CA GLY A 305 13.74 -23.61 31.59
C GLY A 305 12.66 -24.65 31.26
N LEU A 306 12.07 -25.28 32.29
CA LEU A 306 10.98 -26.26 32.10
C LEU A 306 9.81 -25.65 31.30
N GLN A 307 9.51 -24.37 31.52
CA GLN A 307 8.44 -23.65 30.83
C GLN A 307 8.64 -23.60 29.31
N ASP A 308 9.86 -23.36 28.83
CA ASP A 308 10.15 -23.30 27.38
C ASP A 308 9.83 -24.64 26.71
N LEU A 309 10.17 -25.75 27.37
CA LEU A 309 9.85 -27.10 26.88
C LEU A 309 8.34 -27.37 26.92
N VAL A 310 7.64 -26.99 27.99
CA VAL A 310 6.18 -27.16 28.09
C VAL A 310 5.48 -26.43 26.96
N GLU A 311 5.84 -25.17 26.69
CA GLU A 311 5.23 -24.37 25.65
C GLU A 311 5.46 -24.94 24.24
N THR A 312 6.66 -25.46 23.97
CA THR A 312 6.93 -26.19 22.72
C THR A 312 6.00 -27.40 22.61
N LEU A 313 5.94 -28.26 23.63
CA LEU A 313 5.11 -29.47 23.62
C LEU A 313 3.61 -29.17 23.51
N GLU A 314 3.11 -28.14 24.20
CA GLU A 314 1.72 -27.66 24.06
C GLU A 314 1.42 -27.23 22.62
N SER A 315 2.35 -26.54 21.97
CA SER A 315 2.18 -26.13 20.57
C SER A 315 2.13 -27.33 19.60
N LEU A 316 2.86 -28.42 19.90
CA LEU A 316 2.81 -29.67 19.14
C LEU A 316 1.49 -30.41 19.36
N GLY A 317 0.95 -30.40 20.58
CA GLY A 317 -0.37 -30.97 20.90
C GLY A 317 -1.54 -30.22 20.27
N ALA A 318 -1.37 -28.93 19.97
CA ALA A 318 -2.39 -28.06 19.36
C ALA A 318 -2.48 -28.14 17.83
N GLN A 319 -1.69 -29.00 17.18
CA GLN A 319 -1.62 -29.07 15.72
C GLN A 319 -2.89 -29.66 15.09
N HIS A 320 -3.38 -29.04 14.01
CA HIS A 320 -4.51 -29.56 13.23
C HIS A 320 -4.17 -30.87 12.48
N ARG A 321 -2.89 -31.10 12.15
CA ARG A 321 -2.39 -32.41 11.73
C ARG A 321 -1.48 -32.92 12.85
N PRO A 322 -1.84 -34.00 13.56
CA PRO A 322 -0.96 -34.57 14.58
C PRO A 322 0.41 -34.90 14.00
N VAL A 323 1.46 -34.71 14.80
CA VAL A 323 2.82 -35.13 14.47
C VAL A 323 2.94 -36.65 14.62
N ASP A 324 3.70 -37.28 13.73
CA ASP A 324 3.83 -38.75 13.67
C ASP A 324 4.86 -39.30 14.69
N GLY A 325 5.58 -38.42 15.39
CA GLY A 325 6.49 -38.76 16.48
C GLY A 325 7.21 -37.54 17.04
N VAL A 326 7.55 -37.56 18.34
CA VAL A 326 8.30 -36.48 19.01
C VAL A 326 9.54 -37.02 19.69
N TRP A 327 10.71 -36.46 19.39
CA TRP A 327 11.97 -36.81 20.04
C TRP A 327 12.46 -35.63 20.89
N LEU A 328 12.69 -35.84 22.17
CA LEU A 328 13.35 -34.86 23.04
C LEU A 328 14.83 -35.20 23.17
N ILE A 329 15.70 -34.30 22.71
CA ILE A 329 17.15 -34.57 22.59
C ILE A 329 17.93 -33.60 23.49
N GLY A 330 18.58 -34.12 24.53
CA GLY A 330 19.40 -33.29 25.42
C GLY A 330 19.67 -33.91 26.78
N ARG A 331 20.71 -33.42 27.46
CA ARG A 331 21.10 -33.90 28.81
C ARG A 331 20.13 -33.45 29.90
N GLY A 332 19.51 -32.27 29.74
CA GLY A 332 18.62 -31.64 30.72
C GLY A 332 17.14 -32.02 30.61
N VAL A 333 16.79 -33.04 29.81
CA VAL A 333 15.38 -33.42 29.57
C VAL A 333 14.79 -34.08 30.82
N PRO A 334 13.70 -33.57 31.43
CA PRO A 334 13.11 -34.13 32.64
C PRO A 334 12.47 -35.51 32.40
N ASP A 335 12.55 -36.42 33.37
CA ASP A 335 11.92 -37.76 33.30
C ASP A 335 10.40 -37.70 33.14
N GLU A 336 9.80 -36.65 33.72
CA GLU A 336 8.37 -36.39 33.69
C GLU A 336 7.83 -36.06 32.29
N ALA A 337 8.72 -35.75 31.33
CA ALA A 337 8.36 -35.54 29.94
C ALA A 337 8.18 -36.86 29.15
N ALA A 338 8.47 -38.03 29.73
CA ALA A 338 8.23 -39.33 29.11
C ALA A 338 6.73 -39.70 29.10
N GLY A 339 6.17 -39.95 27.92
CA GLY A 339 4.78 -40.41 27.74
C GLY A 339 4.15 -39.98 26.41
N ASN A 340 2.98 -40.52 26.05
CA ASN A 340 2.16 -40.07 24.89
C ASN A 340 2.90 -39.93 23.53
N GLY A 341 3.74 -40.89 23.15
CA GLY A 341 4.44 -40.86 21.85
C GLY A 341 5.69 -39.97 21.81
N ILE A 342 6.18 -39.53 22.98
CA ILE A 342 7.44 -38.81 23.14
C ILE A 342 8.57 -39.79 23.46
N GLU A 343 9.63 -39.76 22.65
CA GLU A 343 10.87 -40.51 22.85
C GLU A 343 11.95 -39.61 23.47
N LEU A 344 12.63 -40.10 24.51
CA LEU A 344 13.71 -39.36 25.18
C LEU A 344 15.07 -39.85 24.71
N LEU A 345 15.86 -38.98 24.09
CA LEU A 345 17.23 -39.25 23.67
C LEU A 345 18.21 -38.56 24.63
N ARG A 346 18.85 -39.36 25.48
CA ARG A 346 19.84 -38.92 26.47
C ARG A 346 21.17 -39.60 26.25
N ALA A 347 22.18 -38.84 25.84
CA ALA A 347 23.55 -39.31 25.77
C ALA A 347 24.55 -38.21 26.13
N GLU A 348 25.80 -38.62 26.41
CA GLU A 348 26.91 -37.68 26.57
C GLU A 348 27.35 -37.04 25.24
N THR A 349 26.91 -37.58 24.10
CA THR A 349 27.22 -37.06 22.77
C THR A 349 26.38 -35.84 22.41
N HIS A 350 26.82 -35.06 21.41
CA HIS A 350 26.09 -33.89 20.94
C HIS A 350 24.72 -34.28 20.33
N TRP A 351 23.72 -33.39 20.36
CA TRP A 351 22.36 -33.70 19.92
C TRP A 351 22.28 -34.19 18.47
N THR A 352 23.15 -33.66 17.61
CA THR A 352 23.26 -34.01 16.18
C THR A 352 23.63 -35.47 15.97
N LYS A 353 24.53 -36.00 16.81
CA LYS A 353 24.93 -37.41 16.79
C LYS A 353 23.80 -38.30 17.29
N GLN A 354 23.15 -37.93 18.40
CA GLN A 354 21.99 -38.66 18.92
C GLN A 354 20.86 -38.74 17.88
N PHE A 355 20.56 -37.63 17.21
CA PHE A 355 19.58 -37.56 16.13
C PHE A 355 19.93 -38.50 14.97
N SER A 356 21.20 -38.49 14.53
CA SER A 356 21.67 -39.32 13.42
C SER A 356 21.68 -40.82 13.77
N GLU A 357 22.15 -41.17 14.97
CA GLU A 357 22.13 -42.54 15.49
C GLU A 357 20.71 -43.07 15.61
N ARG A 358 19.76 -42.24 16.07
CA ARG A 358 18.35 -42.61 16.19
C ARG A 358 17.70 -42.87 14.83
N ILE A 359 17.97 -42.05 13.81
CA ILE A 359 17.52 -42.30 12.44
C ILE A 359 18.07 -43.64 11.93
N GLY A 360 19.35 -43.92 12.21
CA GLY A 360 20.01 -45.17 11.80
C GLY A 360 19.44 -46.45 12.42
N GLN A 361 18.66 -46.35 13.49
CA GLN A 361 17.98 -47.49 14.14
C GLN A 361 16.72 -47.95 13.39
N GLY A 362 16.20 -47.17 12.44
CA GLY A 362 14.96 -47.46 11.71
C GLY A 362 13.70 -46.92 12.40
N ASP A 363 12.54 -47.11 11.76
CA ASP A 363 11.21 -46.68 12.24
C ASP A 363 11.11 -45.18 12.60
N ALA A 364 11.90 -44.33 11.93
CA ALA A 364 11.77 -42.88 12.03
C ALA A 364 10.70 -42.38 11.04
N PRO A 365 9.99 -41.28 11.35
CA PRO A 365 9.16 -40.59 10.38
C PRO A 365 9.94 -40.24 9.10
N ASP A 366 9.26 -40.16 7.96
CA ASP A 366 9.89 -39.90 6.66
C ASP A 366 10.62 -38.55 6.65
N PHE A 367 10.08 -37.57 7.39
CA PHE A 367 10.63 -36.25 7.59
C PHE A 367 10.65 -35.88 9.08
N MET A 368 11.69 -35.16 9.50
CA MET A 368 11.83 -34.65 10.86
C MET A 368 11.97 -33.13 10.85
N TRP A 369 11.10 -32.43 11.60
CA TRP A 369 11.23 -31.00 11.87
C TRP A 369 12.12 -30.78 13.10
N ILE A 370 13.23 -30.08 12.93
CA ILE A 370 14.10 -29.71 14.05
C ILE A 370 13.58 -28.44 14.71
N LEU A 371 13.38 -28.47 16.03
CA LEU A 371 12.99 -27.33 16.85
C LEU A 371 13.89 -27.25 18.10
N TYR A 372 13.98 -26.08 18.71
CA TYR A 372 14.60 -25.92 20.02
C TYR A 372 13.50 -25.67 21.06
N ALA A 373 13.70 -26.16 22.28
CA ALA A 373 12.79 -25.82 23.39
C ALA A 373 12.65 -24.29 23.53
N GLY A 374 11.40 -23.82 23.62
CA GLY A 374 11.00 -22.42 23.55
C GLY A 374 10.47 -21.99 22.17
N ASP A 375 10.75 -22.75 21.11
CA ASP A 375 10.10 -22.55 19.81
C ASP A 375 8.67 -23.09 19.86
N ARG A 376 7.71 -22.38 19.24
CA ARG A 376 6.29 -22.77 19.19
C ARG A 376 5.82 -22.84 17.75
N LEU A 377 5.16 -23.93 17.36
CA LEU A 377 4.50 -24.01 16.06
C LEU A 377 3.13 -23.34 16.09
N LEU A 378 2.75 -22.67 15.00
CA LEU A 378 1.36 -22.22 14.84
C LEU A 378 0.44 -23.44 14.68
N PRO A 379 -0.86 -23.38 15.08
CA PRO A 379 -1.75 -24.54 15.06
C PRO A 379 -1.91 -25.25 13.70
N HIS A 380 -1.67 -24.53 12.60
CA HIS A 380 -1.77 -25.05 11.23
C HIS A 380 -0.41 -25.39 10.58
N ALA A 381 0.70 -25.35 11.33
CA ALA A 381 2.05 -25.49 10.78
C ALA A 381 2.30 -26.82 10.08
N THR A 382 2.03 -27.93 10.76
CA THR A 382 2.17 -29.30 10.24
C THR A 382 1.25 -29.59 9.06
N LEU A 383 0.03 -29.03 9.09
CA LEU A 383 -0.95 -29.13 8.01
C LEU A 383 -0.44 -28.42 6.75
N THR A 384 0.04 -27.18 6.91
CA THR A 384 0.55 -26.33 5.82
C THR A 384 1.83 -26.91 5.22
N MET A 385 2.73 -27.43 6.06
CA MET A 385 3.92 -28.17 5.61
C MET A 385 3.52 -29.37 4.75
N GLY A 386 2.50 -30.14 5.15
CA GLY A 386 1.94 -31.21 4.34
C GLY A 386 1.36 -30.72 3.01
N GLU A 387 0.60 -29.63 3.02
CA GLU A 387 0.00 -29.03 1.82
C GLU A 387 1.05 -28.67 0.77
N TYR A 388 2.15 -28.03 1.17
CA TYR A 388 3.22 -27.64 0.26
C TYR A 388 4.00 -28.85 -0.27
N ARG A 389 4.24 -29.87 0.57
CA ARG A 389 4.87 -31.13 0.16
C ARG A 389 3.99 -31.92 -0.82
N LEU A 390 2.67 -31.82 -0.72
CA LEU A 390 1.75 -32.37 -1.71
C LEU A 390 1.88 -31.67 -3.07
N ARG A 391 2.19 -30.36 -3.10
CA ARG A 391 2.39 -29.60 -4.34
C ARG A 391 3.74 -29.86 -5.00
N LYS A 392 4.79 -30.09 -4.21
CA LYS A 392 6.14 -30.38 -4.67
C LYS A 392 6.70 -31.53 -3.84
N PRO A 393 6.61 -32.80 -4.29
CA PRO A 393 7.05 -33.95 -3.48
C PRO A 393 8.57 -34.17 -3.47
N ASP A 394 9.29 -33.67 -4.48
CA ASP A 394 10.71 -33.96 -4.71
C ASP A 394 11.72 -33.37 -3.69
N PRO A 395 11.51 -32.17 -3.09
CA PRO A 395 12.48 -31.59 -2.16
C PRO A 395 12.69 -32.44 -0.90
N LEU A 396 13.96 -32.66 -0.55
CA LEU A 396 14.38 -33.43 0.63
C LEU A 396 14.55 -32.56 1.87
N VAL A 397 14.66 -31.24 1.69
CA VAL A 397 14.73 -30.26 2.77
C VAL A 397 13.70 -29.17 2.57
N TRP A 398 13.04 -28.80 3.65
CA TRP A 398 12.10 -27.69 3.69
C TRP A 398 12.46 -26.71 4.79
N TYR A 399 12.20 -25.44 4.55
CA TYR A 399 12.21 -24.42 5.60
C TYR A 399 11.00 -23.50 5.45
N ALA A 400 10.61 -22.85 6.54
CA ALA A 400 9.48 -21.95 6.59
C ALA A 400 9.89 -20.58 7.14
N ASP A 401 8.97 -19.63 7.09
CA ASP A 401 9.17 -18.35 7.74
C ASP A 401 8.87 -18.44 9.23
N GLU A 402 9.42 -17.49 9.97
CA GLU A 402 9.31 -17.44 11.42
C GLU A 402 9.03 -16.01 11.89
N ALA A 403 8.37 -15.88 13.02
CA ALA A 403 8.30 -14.64 13.79
C ALA A 403 8.86 -14.90 15.19
N VAL A 404 9.04 -13.84 15.98
CA VAL A 404 9.48 -13.98 17.38
C VAL A 404 8.36 -13.57 18.32
N LEU A 405 8.37 -14.12 19.54
CA LEU A 405 7.48 -13.64 20.60
C LEU A 405 8.12 -12.46 21.33
N GLU A 406 7.47 -11.30 21.28
CA GLU A 406 7.87 -10.10 22.04
C GLU A 406 6.71 -9.66 22.93
N ALA A 407 6.97 -9.55 24.24
CA ALA A 407 5.96 -9.23 25.25
C ALA A 407 4.69 -10.12 25.17
N GLY A 408 4.84 -11.39 24.76
CA GLY A 408 3.74 -12.35 24.64
C GLY A 408 2.95 -12.29 23.32
N ALA A 409 3.33 -11.43 22.38
CA ALA A 409 2.70 -11.34 21.06
C ALA A 409 3.70 -11.63 19.93
N PRO A 410 3.26 -12.23 18.80
CA PRO A 410 4.08 -12.35 17.60
C PRO A 410 4.56 -10.98 17.10
N ALA A 411 5.84 -10.89 16.76
CA ALA A 411 6.51 -9.69 16.26
C ALA A 411 7.64 -10.04 15.29
N ASN A 412 8.12 -9.04 14.54
CA ASN A 412 9.31 -9.11 13.67
C ASN A 412 9.37 -10.36 12.77
N PRO A 413 8.40 -10.57 11.85
CA PRO A 413 8.41 -11.71 10.96
C PRO A 413 9.60 -11.66 10.01
N MET A 414 10.24 -12.82 9.85
CA MET A 414 11.32 -13.10 8.93
C MET A 414 10.77 -13.93 7.76
N LEU A 415 10.28 -13.21 6.76
CA LEU A 415 9.80 -13.70 5.47
C LEU A 415 10.99 -13.88 4.52
N LYS A 416 11.37 -15.14 4.31
CA LYS A 416 12.58 -15.53 3.58
C LYS A 416 12.28 -15.61 2.07
N PRO A 417 13.29 -15.48 1.19
CA PRO A 417 13.13 -15.85 -0.22
C PRO A 417 13.12 -17.38 -0.39
N ASP A 418 12.83 -17.86 -1.60
CA ASP A 418 13.20 -19.21 -2.02
C ASP A 418 14.73 -19.42 -1.90
N PHE A 419 15.18 -20.67 -2.04
CA PHE A 419 16.57 -21.05 -1.81
C PHE A 419 17.56 -20.21 -2.63
N ASN A 420 18.40 -19.43 -1.95
CA ASN A 420 19.33 -18.46 -2.54
C ASN A 420 20.77 -18.82 -2.14
N VAL A 421 21.54 -19.28 -3.12
CA VAL A 421 22.88 -19.82 -2.93
C VAL A 421 23.83 -18.76 -2.39
N ASP A 422 23.90 -17.60 -3.04
CA ASP A 422 24.85 -16.56 -2.64
C ASP A 422 24.44 -15.85 -1.33
N LEU A 423 23.13 -15.81 -1.01
CA LEU A 423 22.67 -15.35 0.29
C LEU A 423 23.04 -16.35 1.41
N LEU A 424 22.88 -17.66 1.18
CA LEU A 424 23.29 -18.69 2.15
C LEU A 424 24.80 -18.72 2.34
N ARG A 425 25.58 -18.40 1.30
CA ARG A 425 27.03 -18.21 1.42
C ARG A 425 27.38 -16.96 2.25
N SER A 426 26.53 -15.93 2.25
CA SER A 426 26.77 -14.70 3.02
C SER A 426 26.44 -14.84 4.51
N TYR A 427 25.37 -15.56 4.87
CA TYR A 427 25.03 -15.92 6.26
C TYR A 427 23.96 -17.04 6.29
N PRO A 428 23.79 -17.80 7.40
CA PRO A 428 22.90 -18.96 7.44
C PRO A 428 21.41 -18.57 7.56
N TYR A 429 20.87 -17.89 6.54
CA TYR A 429 19.54 -17.26 6.60
C TYR A 429 18.36 -18.23 6.71
N ILE A 430 18.56 -19.49 6.30
CA ILE A 430 17.55 -20.56 6.40
C ILE A 430 17.17 -20.80 7.88
N GLY A 431 18.08 -20.51 8.80
CA GLY A 431 17.88 -20.71 10.23
C GLY A 431 18.18 -22.13 10.68
N ARG A 432 17.92 -22.38 11.96
CA ARG A 432 18.29 -23.62 12.67
C ARG A 432 17.23 -24.74 12.63
N ASN A 433 16.04 -24.46 12.07
CA ASN A 433 14.86 -25.33 12.19
C ASN A 433 14.31 -25.85 10.84
N PRO A 434 15.13 -26.47 9.98
CA PRO A 434 14.62 -27.10 8.76
C PRO A 434 13.82 -28.37 9.07
N VAL A 435 12.98 -28.76 8.11
CA VAL A 435 12.36 -30.09 8.00
C VAL A 435 13.17 -30.91 7.00
N ILE A 436 13.68 -32.06 7.41
CA ILE A 436 14.62 -32.83 6.61
C ILE A 436 14.15 -34.27 6.46
N SER A 437 14.26 -34.82 5.25
CA SER A 437 14.03 -36.24 4.99
C SER A 437 15.01 -37.12 5.77
N THR A 438 14.50 -38.09 6.52
CA THR A 438 15.32 -39.02 7.30
C THR A 438 16.16 -39.93 6.40
N ALA A 439 15.61 -40.34 5.25
CA ALA A 439 16.36 -41.06 4.21
C ALA A 439 17.53 -40.23 3.67
N ALA A 440 17.35 -38.92 3.48
CA ALA A 440 18.42 -38.03 3.04
C ALA A 440 19.50 -37.85 4.12
N VAL A 441 19.13 -37.72 5.40
CA VAL A 441 20.08 -37.69 6.51
C VAL A 441 20.92 -38.97 6.53
N GLN A 442 20.29 -40.13 6.40
CA GLN A 442 20.97 -41.42 6.41
C GLN A 442 21.90 -41.58 5.20
N ALA A 443 21.43 -41.25 4.00
CA ALA A 443 22.22 -41.31 2.76
C ALA A 443 23.45 -40.39 2.80
N ALA A 444 23.32 -39.23 3.46
CA ALA A 444 24.42 -38.28 3.62
C ALA A 444 25.38 -38.64 4.78
N GLY A 445 25.11 -39.70 5.55
CA GLY A 445 25.95 -40.15 6.67
C GLY A 445 25.70 -39.41 7.99
N GLY A 446 24.54 -38.78 8.15
CA GLY A 446 24.14 -38.07 9.37
C GLY A 446 24.49 -36.57 9.41
N LEU A 447 24.30 -35.99 10.58
CA LEU A 447 24.65 -34.60 10.93
C LEU A 447 26.05 -34.53 11.56
N ASP A 448 26.88 -33.59 11.11
CA ASP A 448 28.26 -33.43 11.61
C ASP A 448 28.28 -32.73 12.98
N GLU A 449 28.64 -33.46 14.04
CA GLU A 449 28.71 -32.91 15.40
C GLU A 449 29.80 -31.86 15.61
N ARG A 450 30.80 -31.75 14.73
CA ARG A 450 31.92 -30.82 14.87
C ARG A 450 31.53 -29.36 14.68
N VAL A 451 30.43 -29.10 13.96
CA VAL A 451 29.95 -27.75 13.64
C VAL A 451 28.72 -27.35 14.48
N ALA A 452 28.47 -28.09 15.57
CA ALA A 452 27.42 -27.81 16.55
C ALA A 452 26.04 -27.53 15.89
N ASP A 453 25.39 -26.41 16.22
CA ASP A 453 24.05 -26.04 15.74
C ASP A 453 24.00 -25.71 14.23
N LEU A 454 25.14 -25.65 13.53
CA LEU A 454 25.19 -25.48 12.07
C LEU A 454 25.16 -26.80 11.32
N ALA A 455 25.09 -27.95 11.99
CA ALA A 455 25.05 -29.25 11.33
C ALA A 455 23.89 -29.39 10.31
N PRO A 456 22.69 -28.83 10.54
CA PRO A 456 21.65 -28.81 9.51
C PRO A 456 22.05 -27.99 8.27
N ILE A 457 22.76 -26.87 8.44
CA ILE A 457 23.24 -26.04 7.31
C ILE A 457 24.32 -26.78 6.51
N ASP A 458 25.26 -27.48 7.17
CA ASP A 458 26.24 -28.32 6.46
C ASP A 458 25.55 -29.46 5.68
N LEU A 459 24.54 -30.11 6.27
CA LEU A 459 23.77 -31.14 5.57
C LEU A 459 23.05 -30.56 4.34
N ILE A 460 22.43 -29.37 4.46
CA ILE A 460 21.82 -28.69 3.33
C ILE A 460 22.83 -28.48 2.21
N TRP A 461 24.05 -28.02 2.52
CA TRP A 461 25.11 -27.89 1.51
C TRP A 461 25.45 -29.24 0.87
N ARG A 462 25.69 -30.30 1.65
CA ARG A 462 25.97 -31.63 1.11
C ARG A 462 24.88 -32.13 0.16
N LEU A 463 23.60 -31.89 0.49
CA LEU A 463 22.48 -32.28 -0.36
C LEU A 463 22.40 -31.43 -1.63
N VAL A 464 22.60 -30.12 -1.54
CA VAL A 464 22.63 -29.20 -2.70
C VAL A 464 23.78 -29.53 -3.64
N GLU A 465 24.95 -29.90 -3.11
CA GLU A 465 26.11 -30.32 -3.90
C GLU A 465 25.86 -31.64 -4.66
N GLN A 466 25.08 -32.56 -4.06
CA GLN A 466 24.79 -33.87 -4.64
C GLN A 466 23.63 -33.85 -5.65
N VAL A 467 22.56 -33.11 -5.35
CA VAL A 467 21.29 -33.15 -6.08
C VAL A 467 21.04 -31.86 -6.87
N GLY A 468 21.59 -30.73 -6.41
CA GLY A 468 21.33 -29.40 -6.95
C GLY A 468 20.37 -28.56 -6.08
N PRO A 469 20.27 -27.24 -6.33
CA PRO A 469 19.42 -26.33 -5.56
C PRO A 469 17.96 -26.74 -5.34
N PRO A 470 17.25 -27.40 -6.29
CA PRO A 470 15.85 -27.81 -6.11
C PRO A 470 15.60 -28.82 -4.97
N VAL A 471 16.64 -29.40 -4.38
CA VAL A 471 16.52 -30.28 -3.21
C VAL A 471 16.01 -29.56 -1.96
N VAL A 472 16.12 -28.22 -1.93
CA VAL A 472 15.63 -27.35 -0.85
C VAL A 472 14.42 -26.58 -1.33
N ALA A 473 13.34 -26.60 -0.56
CA ALA A 473 12.15 -25.80 -0.84
C ALA A 473 11.73 -24.94 0.34
N HIS A 474 11.10 -23.81 0.03
CA HIS A 474 10.56 -22.87 0.99
C HIS A 474 9.04 -23.00 1.08
N VAL A 475 8.52 -22.92 2.29
CA VAL A 475 7.11 -22.67 2.57
C VAL A 475 6.96 -21.18 2.93
N PRO A 476 6.42 -20.33 2.04
CA PRO A 476 6.29 -18.87 2.23
C PRO A 476 5.15 -18.50 3.18
N GLU A 477 5.19 -19.11 4.37
CA GLU A 477 4.26 -18.90 5.47
C GLU A 477 5.04 -18.85 6.79
N VAL A 478 4.62 -17.96 7.69
CA VAL A 478 5.11 -17.97 9.07
C VAL A 478 4.48 -19.16 9.77
N LEU A 479 5.27 -20.21 10.02
CA LEU A 479 4.78 -21.44 10.67
C LEU A 479 5.29 -21.61 12.09
N GLN A 480 6.30 -20.84 12.48
CA GLN A 480 6.97 -20.92 13.78
C GLN A 480 7.06 -19.55 14.45
N LEU A 481 6.90 -19.55 15.76
CA LEU A 481 7.24 -18.47 16.67
C LEU A 481 8.49 -18.87 17.47
N GLY A 482 9.63 -18.23 17.20
CA GLY A 482 10.90 -18.50 17.87
C GLY A 482 11.10 -17.71 19.16
N GLY A 483 11.86 -18.27 20.10
CA GLY A 483 12.26 -17.59 21.34
C GLY A 483 13.36 -16.54 21.17
N SER A 484 14.07 -16.54 20.04
CA SER A 484 15.17 -15.61 19.73
C SER A 484 15.14 -15.21 18.26
N ARG A 485 15.63 -14.02 17.91
CA ARG A 485 15.66 -13.57 16.50
C ARG A 485 16.77 -14.30 15.74
N LEU A 486 16.58 -14.49 14.43
CA LEU A 486 17.58 -15.12 13.54
C LEU A 486 18.97 -14.47 13.70
N MET A 487 19.03 -13.14 13.76
CA MET A 487 20.31 -12.43 13.90
C MET A 487 20.95 -12.62 15.29
N ASP A 488 20.18 -12.93 16.34
CA ASP A 488 20.77 -13.25 17.65
C ASP A 488 21.53 -14.59 17.57
N TRP A 489 20.99 -15.55 16.82
CA TRP A 489 21.68 -16.83 16.55
C TRP A 489 22.89 -16.64 15.62
N VAL A 490 22.80 -15.79 14.58
CA VAL A 490 23.94 -15.47 13.71
C VAL A 490 25.08 -14.79 14.49
N HIS A 491 24.76 -13.94 15.46
CA HIS A 491 25.76 -13.28 16.32
C HIS A 491 26.25 -14.16 17.48
N ALA A 492 25.68 -15.36 17.68
CA ALA A 492 26.15 -16.26 18.72
C ALA A 492 27.61 -16.67 18.45
N SER A 493 28.43 -16.72 19.50
CA SER A 493 29.88 -16.97 19.34
C SER A 493 30.18 -18.31 18.66
N SER A 494 29.38 -19.35 18.92
CA SER A 494 29.50 -20.66 18.26
C SER A 494 29.23 -20.55 16.76
N THR A 495 28.14 -19.90 16.35
CA THR A 495 27.76 -19.70 14.96
C THR A 495 28.82 -18.91 14.20
N MET A 496 29.28 -17.78 14.76
CA MET A 496 30.33 -16.96 14.16
C MET A 496 31.66 -17.71 14.01
N THR A 497 31.96 -18.66 14.91
CA THR A 497 33.19 -19.46 14.84
C THR A 497 33.11 -20.51 13.73
N TRP A 498 31.99 -21.22 13.63
CA TRP A 498 31.89 -22.41 12.78
C TRP A 498 31.31 -22.15 11.38
N PHE A 499 30.55 -21.08 11.18
CA PHE A 499 29.91 -20.81 9.89
C PHE A 499 30.91 -20.61 8.73
N PRO A 500 32.03 -19.87 8.89
CA PRO A 500 33.06 -19.82 7.86
C PRO A 500 33.64 -21.20 7.51
N ALA A 501 33.80 -22.09 8.50
CA ALA A 501 34.29 -23.45 8.27
C ALA A 501 33.29 -24.31 7.49
N VAL A 502 31.99 -24.17 7.76
CA VAL A 502 30.91 -24.86 7.01
C VAL A 502 30.89 -24.39 5.55
N THR A 503 30.96 -23.08 5.31
CA THR A 503 31.01 -22.54 3.95
C THR A 503 32.31 -22.94 3.23
N GLN A 504 33.44 -22.97 3.92
CA GLN A 504 34.71 -23.43 3.34
C GLN A 504 34.65 -24.91 2.95
N ALA A 505 34.02 -25.76 3.78
CA ALA A 505 33.84 -27.17 3.48
C ALA A 505 32.97 -27.37 2.22
N HIS A 506 31.93 -26.56 2.05
CA HIS A 506 31.13 -26.52 0.81
C HIS A 506 31.99 -26.23 -0.42
N PHE A 507 32.83 -25.18 -0.37
CA PHE A 507 33.72 -24.86 -1.48
C PHE A 507 34.71 -25.98 -1.80
N VAL A 508 35.30 -26.60 -0.78
CA VAL A 508 36.22 -27.74 -0.96
C VAL A 508 35.53 -28.92 -1.64
N ARG A 509 34.30 -29.27 -1.23
CA ARG A 509 33.54 -30.37 -1.85
C ARG A 509 33.16 -30.09 -3.30
N MET A 510 32.86 -28.84 -3.63
CA MET A 510 32.59 -28.38 -5.00
C MET A 510 33.85 -28.20 -5.86
N GLY A 511 35.05 -28.32 -5.28
CA GLY A 511 36.29 -28.00 -5.98
C GLY A 511 36.41 -26.52 -6.36
N LEU A 512 35.73 -25.64 -5.63
CA LEU A 512 35.75 -24.20 -5.85
C LEU A 512 36.84 -23.56 -5.00
N GLU A 513 37.73 -22.81 -5.64
CA GLU A 513 38.63 -21.92 -4.93
C GLU A 513 37.88 -20.62 -4.61
N ALA A 514 37.76 -20.30 -3.32
CA ALA A 514 37.18 -19.04 -2.85
C ALA A 514 37.74 -18.71 -1.47
N ARG A 515 37.93 -17.41 -1.21
CA ARG A 515 38.34 -16.89 0.09
C ARG A 515 37.14 -16.28 0.80
N ILE A 516 36.99 -16.61 2.08
CA ILE A 516 35.95 -16.06 2.95
C ILE A 516 36.55 -14.88 3.70
N GLU A 517 35.98 -13.70 3.49
CA GLU A 517 36.34 -12.46 4.19
C GLU A 517 35.23 -12.06 5.17
N PRO A 518 35.55 -11.39 6.29
CA PRO A 518 34.53 -10.80 7.15
C PRO A 518 33.66 -9.79 6.37
N GLY A 519 32.34 -9.86 6.57
CA GLY A 519 31.38 -8.91 6.02
C GLY A 519 31.37 -7.58 6.79
N LEU A 520 30.47 -6.67 6.37
CA LEU A 520 30.31 -5.35 7.01
C LEU A 520 29.76 -5.41 8.45
N LEU A 521 29.18 -6.54 8.86
CA LEU A 521 28.62 -6.76 10.19
C LEU A 521 29.11 -8.10 10.76
N PRO A 522 29.19 -8.22 12.11
CA PRO A 522 29.53 -9.49 12.75
C PRO A 522 28.62 -10.64 12.28
N GLY A 523 29.23 -11.80 12.02
CA GLY A 523 28.51 -13.00 11.57
C GLY A 523 28.12 -13.03 10.09
N LEU A 524 28.26 -11.92 9.37
CA LEU A 524 28.17 -11.90 7.90
C LEU A 524 29.55 -12.16 7.30
N GLN A 525 29.58 -12.77 6.13
CA GLN A 525 30.81 -12.99 5.37
C GLN A 525 30.64 -12.58 3.91
N ARG A 526 31.76 -12.26 3.27
CA ARG A 526 31.88 -11.93 1.85
C ARG A 526 32.72 -13.01 1.19
N ILE A 527 32.31 -13.44 0.00
CA ILE A 527 33.04 -14.45 -0.76
C ILE A 527 33.86 -13.76 -1.86
N GLU A 528 35.15 -14.03 -1.88
CA GLU A 528 36.08 -13.56 -2.90
C GLU A 528 36.58 -14.75 -3.73
N TYR A 529 36.09 -14.85 -4.96
CA TYR A 529 36.53 -15.85 -5.94
C TYR A 529 37.83 -15.40 -6.61
N PRO A 530 38.78 -16.29 -6.94
CA PRO A 530 40.01 -15.94 -7.64
C PRO A 530 39.71 -15.41 -9.05
N LEU A 531 40.68 -14.70 -9.61
CA LEU A 531 40.65 -14.17 -10.96
C LEU A 531 41.95 -14.57 -11.64
N ASP A 532 42.01 -15.82 -12.12
CA ASP A 532 43.23 -16.45 -12.63
C ASP A 532 43.67 -15.89 -14.00
N THR A 533 42.72 -15.30 -14.72
CA THR A 533 42.91 -14.64 -16.01
C THR A 533 42.65 -13.15 -15.88
N GLN A 534 43.26 -12.32 -16.73
CA GLN A 534 42.90 -10.91 -16.86
C GLN A 534 42.05 -10.70 -18.13
N PRO A 535 40.74 -11.07 -18.12
CA PRO A 535 39.90 -10.93 -19.30
C PRO A 535 39.77 -9.46 -19.68
N LEU A 536 39.75 -9.18 -20.98
CA LEU A 536 39.45 -7.84 -21.47
C LEU A 536 37.97 -7.53 -21.22
N VAL A 537 37.69 -6.44 -20.50
CA VAL A 537 36.32 -5.95 -20.29
C VAL A 537 35.99 -4.87 -21.30
N SER A 538 34.92 -5.04 -22.09
CA SER A 538 34.38 -3.98 -22.95
C SER A 538 33.29 -3.21 -22.22
N ILE A 539 33.59 -1.97 -21.84
CA ILE A 539 32.65 -1.07 -21.15
C ILE A 539 31.88 -0.28 -22.21
N ILE A 540 30.56 -0.39 -22.22
CA ILE A 540 29.67 0.19 -23.23
C ILE A 540 28.88 1.33 -22.58
N ILE A 541 29.02 2.55 -23.10
CA ILE A 541 28.35 3.75 -22.60
C ILE A 541 27.55 4.43 -23.72
N PRO A 542 26.23 4.19 -23.80
CA PRO A 542 25.34 4.95 -24.67
C PRO A 542 25.23 6.41 -24.22
N THR A 543 25.27 7.35 -25.16
CA THR A 543 25.17 8.77 -24.83
C THR A 543 24.56 9.60 -25.96
N ARG A 544 24.02 10.77 -25.59
CA ARG A 544 23.67 11.85 -26.51
C ARG A 544 23.72 13.17 -25.76
N ASP A 545 24.54 14.10 -26.22
CA ASP A 545 24.73 15.43 -25.63
C ASP A 545 25.07 15.36 -24.12
N GLN A 546 24.73 16.40 -23.34
CA GLN A 546 24.94 16.47 -21.89
C GLN A 546 26.39 16.17 -21.48
N LEU A 547 27.30 16.94 -22.07
CA LEU A 547 28.72 16.83 -21.78
C LEU A 547 29.07 16.75 -20.29
N PRO A 548 28.49 17.55 -19.37
CA PRO A 548 28.87 17.48 -17.95
C PRO A 548 28.65 16.08 -17.35
N VAL A 549 27.59 15.38 -17.78
CA VAL A 549 27.22 14.05 -17.28
C VAL A 549 28.17 13.00 -17.85
N LEU A 550 28.31 12.96 -19.19
CA LEU A 550 29.21 12.03 -19.87
C LEU A 550 30.66 12.19 -19.43
N ARG A 551 31.15 13.44 -19.35
CA ARG A 551 32.52 13.74 -18.95
C ARG A 551 32.82 13.19 -17.56
N ALA A 552 31.95 13.49 -16.59
CA ALA A 552 32.15 13.07 -15.22
C ALA A 552 32.10 11.53 -15.07
N CYS A 553 31.26 10.85 -15.87
CA CYS A 553 31.28 9.39 -15.94
C CYS A 553 32.60 8.84 -16.51
N VAL A 554 33.07 9.36 -17.65
CA VAL A 554 34.28 8.85 -18.34
C VAL A 554 35.55 9.16 -17.55
N GLU A 555 35.72 10.40 -17.08
CA GLU A 555 36.86 10.82 -16.27
C GLU A 555 36.87 10.08 -14.92
N GLY A 556 35.72 10.01 -14.26
CA GLY A 556 35.57 9.28 -12.99
C GLY A 556 35.91 7.80 -13.12
N LEU A 557 35.46 7.14 -14.20
CA LEU A 557 35.80 5.75 -14.49
C LEU A 557 37.31 5.55 -14.65
N MET A 558 37.98 6.43 -15.40
CA MET A 558 39.43 6.32 -15.60
C MET A 558 40.23 6.60 -14.33
N GLU A 559 39.76 7.52 -13.48
CA GLU A 559 40.43 7.90 -12.23
C GLU A 559 40.24 6.87 -11.11
N HIS A 560 39.04 6.30 -10.97
CA HIS A 560 38.66 5.49 -9.80
C HIS A 560 38.72 3.98 -10.05
N THR A 561 39.07 3.51 -11.26
CA THR A 561 39.10 2.07 -11.59
C THR A 561 40.52 1.52 -11.59
N ALA A 562 40.83 0.61 -10.66
CA ALA A 562 42.14 0.00 -10.55
C ALA A 562 42.43 -1.07 -11.62
N TYR A 563 41.40 -1.80 -12.05
CA TYR A 563 41.55 -2.85 -13.07
C TYR A 563 41.91 -2.23 -14.43
N ALA A 564 43.05 -2.61 -15.01
CA ALA A 564 43.59 -1.95 -16.20
C ALA A 564 43.15 -2.55 -17.54
N HIS A 565 42.71 -3.82 -17.55
CA HIS A 565 42.44 -4.60 -18.76
C HIS A 565 41.02 -4.38 -19.29
N TYR A 566 40.69 -3.13 -19.65
CA TYR A 566 39.40 -2.77 -20.23
C TYR A 566 39.55 -1.88 -21.46
N GLU A 567 38.55 -1.92 -22.34
CA GLU A 567 38.30 -0.92 -23.37
C GLU A 567 36.97 -0.19 -23.10
N LEU A 568 36.84 1.03 -23.61
CA LEU A 568 35.68 1.88 -23.47
C LEU A 568 35.05 2.15 -24.85
N LEU A 569 33.78 1.80 -25.01
CA LEU A 569 32.97 2.01 -26.21
C LEU A 569 31.88 3.04 -25.91
N VAL A 570 32.11 4.29 -26.32
CA VAL A 570 31.12 5.35 -26.17
C VAL A 570 30.21 5.36 -27.41
N VAL A 571 28.94 5.02 -27.24
CA VAL A 571 27.97 4.93 -28.34
C VAL A 571 27.22 6.25 -28.46
N ASP A 572 27.63 7.09 -29.39
CA ASP A 572 27.03 8.41 -29.62
C ASP A 572 25.79 8.30 -30.52
N ASN A 573 24.63 8.66 -29.98
CA ASN A 573 23.37 8.77 -30.74
C ASN A 573 23.18 10.17 -31.34
N GLY A 574 24.15 10.62 -32.14
CA GLY A 574 24.06 11.86 -32.90
C GLY A 574 23.99 13.10 -32.01
N SER A 575 24.95 13.25 -31.09
CA SER A 575 25.13 14.49 -30.32
C SER A 575 25.26 15.69 -31.24
N VAL A 576 24.60 16.80 -30.87
CA VAL A 576 24.56 18.05 -31.63
C VAL A 576 25.08 19.25 -30.83
N GLU A 577 25.15 19.14 -29.51
CA GLU A 577 25.72 20.18 -28.65
C GLU A 577 27.22 20.36 -28.99
N PRO A 578 27.69 21.56 -29.34
CA PRO A 578 29.06 21.78 -29.81
C PRO A 578 30.14 21.23 -28.87
N ASP A 579 29.95 21.43 -27.56
CA ASP A 579 30.92 20.97 -26.57
C ASP A 579 30.95 19.45 -26.41
N ALA A 580 29.79 18.78 -26.57
CA ALA A 580 29.70 17.32 -26.55
C ALA A 580 30.36 16.72 -27.80
N VAL A 581 30.11 17.30 -28.98
CA VAL A 581 30.75 16.89 -30.24
C VAL A 581 32.27 17.05 -30.15
N ALA A 582 32.74 18.20 -29.64
CA ALA A 582 34.17 18.46 -29.47
C ALA A 582 34.84 17.47 -28.49
N PHE A 583 34.17 17.14 -27.39
CA PHE A 583 34.67 16.15 -26.42
C PHE A 583 34.77 14.75 -27.02
N LEU A 584 33.74 14.30 -27.75
CA LEU A 584 33.75 13.00 -28.42
C LEU A 584 34.85 12.90 -29.48
N ALA A 585 35.07 13.97 -30.27
CA ALA A 585 36.19 14.04 -31.22
C ALA A 585 37.56 14.00 -30.51
N GLY A 586 37.65 14.62 -29.32
CA GLY A 586 38.82 14.52 -28.45
C GLY A 586 39.09 13.09 -27.98
N LEU A 587 38.06 12.35 -27.56
CA LEU A 587 38.17 10.94 -27.18
C LEU A 587 38.63 10.06 -28.35
N GLU A 588 38.13 10.31 -29.57
CA GLU A 588 38.61 9.62 -30.79
C GLU A 588 40.09 9.91 -31.08
N GLY A 589 40.57 11.12 -30.77
CA GLY A 589 41.95 11.56 -31.00
C GLY A 589 42.99 11.04 -29.99
N MET A 590 42.58 10.52 -28.83
CA MET A 590 43.48 10.10 -27.74
C MET A 590 44.24 8.79 -27.98
N GLY A 591 43.93 8.01 -29.02
CA GLY A 591 44.68 6.81 -29.41
C GLY A 591 43.88 5.50 -29.29
N ALA A 592 43.97 4.69 -30.35
CA ALA A 592 42.89 3.86 -30.90
C ALA A 592 42.65 2.45 -30.30
N ASP A 593 43.20 2.12 -29.13
CA ASP A 593 42.99 0.77 -28.55
C ASP A 593 42.17 0.73 -27.26
N ARG A 594 42.15 1.79 -26.44
CA ARG A 594 41.46 1.77 -25.13
C ARG A 594 40.13 2.52 -25.11
N VAL A 595 39.95 3.57 -25.92
CA VAL A 595 38.69 4.33 -26.01
C VAL A 595 38.28 4.45 -27.47
N ARG A 596 37.05 4.06 -27.79
CA ARG A 596 36.47 4.14 -29.13
C ARG A 596 35.09 4.79 -29.06
N VAL A 597 34.85 5.74 -29.94
CA VAL A 597 33.52 6.34 -30.11
C VAL A 597 32.85 5.65 -31.30
N LEU A 598 31.68 5.07 -31.07
CA LEU A 598 30.85 4.40 -32.07
C LEU A 598 29.67 5.30 -32.41
N ARG A 599 29.45 5.57 -33.70
CA ARG A 599 28.39 6.47 -34.14
C ARG A 599 27.12 5.70 -34.47
N TRP A 600 26.01 6.08 -33.84
CA TRP A 600 24.67 5.54 -34.09
C TRP A 600 23.73 6.66 -34.60
N PRO A 601 23.68 6.91 -35.92
CA PRO A 601 22.90 8.02 -36.49
C PRO A 601 21.38 7.73 -36.57
N GLN A 602 20.93 6.56 -36.12
CA GLN A 602 19.51 6.16 -36.20
C GLN A 602 18.70 6.76 -35.03
N ALA A 603 17.40 6.44 -34.98
CA ALA A 603 16.57 6.81 -33.83
C ALA A 603 17.14 6.20 -32.53
N PHE A 604 16.87 6.85 -31.40
CA PHE A 604 17.28 6.35 -30.10
C PHE A 604 16.58 5.02 -29.81
N ASP A 605 17.39 3.98 -29.63
CA ASP A 605 16.96 2.63 -29.28
C ASP A 605 18.06 2.05 -28.40
N PHE A 606 17.77 1.97 -27.09
CA PHE A 606 18.72 1.51 -26.09
C PHE A 606 19.18 0.08 -26.39
N ALA A 607 18.26 -0.81 -26.75
CA ALA A 607 18.57 -2.21 -27.03
C ALA A 607 19.43 -2.35 -28.29
N ALA A 608 19.05 -1.71 -29.39
CA ALA A 608 19.77 -1.79 -30.66
C ALA A 608 21.16 -1.14 -30.58
N MET A 609 21.29 0.00 -29.88
CA MET A 609 22.58 0.66 -29.66
C MET A 609 23.56 -0.22 -28.89
N ASN A 610 23.10 -0.87 -27.82
CA ASN A 610 23.93 -1.78 -27.05
C ASN A 610 24.30 -3.02 -27.85
N ASN A 611 23.37 -3.64 -28.58
CA ASN A 611 23.67 -4.76 -29.49
C ASN A 611 24.72 -4.39 -30.55
N PHE A 612 24.60 -3.19 -31.14
CA PHE A 612 25.57 -2.68 -32.10
C PHE A 612 26.96 -2.52 -31.48
N ALA A 613 27.05 -2.00 -30.24
CA ALA A 613 28.31 -1.86 -29.53
C ALA A 613 28.94 -3.21 -29.18
N VAL A 614 28.14 -4.20 -28.75
CA VAL A 614 28.61 -5.56 -28.48
C VAL A 614 29.21 -6.21 -29.73
N ALA A 615 28.61 -6.00 -30.91
CA ALA A 615 29.16 -6.51 -32.17
C ALA A 615 30.54 -5.92 -32.50
N GLN A 616 30.90 -4.76 -31.93
CA GLN A 616 32.20 -4.11 -32.09
C GLN A 616 33.16 -4.38 -30.93
N ALA A 617 32.69 -5.00 -29.84
CA ALA A 617 33.44 -5.26 -28.62
C ALA A 617 34.49 -6.35 -28.81
N ARG A 618 35.69 -6.11 -28.29
CA ARG A 618 36.84 -7.03 -28.34
C ARG A 618 36.91 -7.89 -27.09
N GLY A 619 36.39 -7.40 -25.96
CA GLY A 619 36.43 -8.04 -24.66
C GLY A 619 35.65 -9.35 -24.56
N ASP A 620 36.11 -10.22 -23.68
CA ASP A 620 35.45 -11.48 -23.34
C ASP A 620 34.30 -11.26 -22.34
N VAL A 621 34.34 -10.13 -21.63
CA VAL A 621 33.32 -9.69 -20.69
C VAL A 621 32.80 -8.32 -21.13
N LEU A 622 31.48 -8.15 -21.05
CA LEU A 622 30.76 -6.93 -21.38
C LEU A 622 30.32 -6.25 -20.08
N LEU A 623 30.49 -4.93 -20.01
CA LEU A 623 29.88 -4.10 -18.97
C LEU A 623 29.01 -3.03 -19.63
N PHE A 624 27.70 -3.10 -19.45
CA PHE A 624 26.78 -2.03 -19.79
C PHE A 624 26.76 -1.00 -18.66
N LEU A 625 26.98 0.27 -19.00
CA LEU A 625 27.08 1.35 -18.03
C LEU A 625 26.37 2.60 -18.58
N ASN A 626 25.43 3.16 -17.81
CA ASN A 626 24.80 4.41 -18.22
C ASN A 626 25.81 5.57 -18.14
N ASN A 627 25.63 6.58 -19.00
CA ASN A 627 26.48 7.77 -19.02
C ASN A 627 26.33 8.68 -17.79
N ASP A 628 25.32 8.43 -16.95
CA ASP A 628 25.02 9.19 -15.73
C ASP A 628 25.40 8.45 -14.44
N ILE A 629 26.22 7.40 -14.56
CA ILE A 629 26.97 6.84 -13.43
C ILE A 629 28.07 7.81 -13.00
N GLN A 630 28.20 8.00 -11.70
CA GLN A 630 29.18 8.90 -11.10
C GLN A 630 30.03 8.17 -10.07
N PHE A 631 31.29 8.60 -10.00
CA PHE A 631 32.30 8.06 -9.09
C PHE A 631 32.55 9.08 -7.97
N SER A 632 32.78 8.59 -6.77
CA SER A 632 33.00 9.44 -5.59
C SER A 632 34.18 8.91 -4.77
N PRO A 633 34.67 9.65 -3.76
CA PRO A 633 35.68 9.13 -2.83
C PRO A 633 35.24 7.87 -2.05
N ARG A 634 33.95 7.51 -2.07
CA ARG A 634 33.44 6.25 -1.49
C ARG A 634 33.47 5.09 -2.49
N THR A 635 33.63 5.37 -3.78
CA THR A 635 33.74 4.33 -4.80
C THR A 635 35.02 3.55 -4.59
N ARG A 636 34.89 2.23 -4.58
CA ARG A 636 36.02 1.35 -4.33
C ARG A 636 36.93 1.26 -5.56
N PRO A 637 38.26 1.31 -5.42
CA PRO A 637 39.16 1.13 -6.56
C PRO A 637 39.00 -0.23 -7.26
N ASP A 638 38.65 -1.28 -6.52
CA ASP A 638 38.46 -2.66 -7.01
C ASP A 638 37.02 -2.95 -7.49
N TRP A 639 36.14 -1.94 -7.61
CA TRP A 639 34.72 -2.14 -7.96
C TRP A 639 34.51 -3.01 -9.22
N LEU A 640 35.29 -2.76 -10.28
CA LEU A 640 35.16 -3.48 -11.55
C LEU A 640 35.62 -4.93 -11.41
N GLU A 641 36.70 -5.15 -10.65
CA GLU A 641 37.25 -6.47 -10.39
C GLU A 641 36.29 -7.32 -9.54
N ARG A 642 35.56 -6.71 -8.61
CA ARG A 642 34.54 -7.38 -7.80
C ARG A 642 33.40 -7.92 -8.65
N LEU A 643 32.87 -7.11 -9.56
CA LEU A 643 31.86 -7.56 -10.52
C LEU A 643 32.42 -8.68 -11.40
N LEU A 644 33.66 -8.52 -11.87
CA LEU A 644 34.32 -9.47 -12.76
C LEU A 644 34.54 -10.83 -12.12
N ARG A 645 34.96 -10.89 -10.85
CA ARG A 645 35.12 -12.14 -10.09
C ARG A 645 33.83 -12.96 -10.06
N HIS A 646 32.67 -12.31 -9.94
CA HIS A 646 31.39 -13.00 -10.05
C HIS A 646 31.02 -13.35 -11.50
N ALA A 647 31.29 -12.47 -12.46
CA ALA A 647 30.96 -12.69 -13.87
C ALA A 647 31.75 -13.85 -14.49
N MET A 648 32.90 -14.21 -13.92
CA MET A 648 33.70 -15.37 -14.37
C MET A 648 33.22 -16.71 -13.81
N ARG A 649 32.26 -16.73 -12.88
CA ARG A 649 31.66 -17.98 -12.39
C ARG A 649 30.77 -18.59 -13.49
N PRO A 650 30.97 -19.87 -13.87
CA PRO A 650 30.25 -20.49 -14.98
C PRO A 650 28.72 -20.44 -14.83
N GLU A 651 28.22 -20.64 -13.61
CA GLU A 651 26.78 -20.65 -13.29
C GLU A 651 26.13 -19.25 -13.25
N ILE A 652 26.94 -18.18 -13.27
CA ILE A 652 26.45 -16.80 -13.26
C ILE A 652 26.28 -16.29 -14.69
N GLY A 653 25.09 -15.81 -15.01
CA GLY A 653 24.79 -15.19 -16.29
C GLY A 653 25.06 -13.68 -16.28
N MET A 654 24.76 -13.01 -15.17
CA MET A 654 24.88 -11.54 -15.04
C MET A 654 25.23 -11.12 -13.62
N VAL A 655 25.93 -10.00 -13.51
CA VAL A 655 26.28 -9.37 -12.24
C VAL A 655 25.91 -7.90 -12.31
N GLY A 656 25.28 -7.38 -11.25
CA GLY A 656 25.00 -5.96 -11.15
C GLY A 656 25.48 -5.37 -9.84
N SER A 657 25.58 -4.04 -9.83
CA SER A 657 25.99 -3.26 -8.68
C SER A 657 24.77 -2.72 -7.92
N ARG A 658 24.92 -2.53 -6.61
CA ARG A 658 24.11 -1.53 -5.90
C ARG A 658 24.43 -0.13 -6.44
N LEU A 659 23.40 0.70 -6.61
CA LEU A 659 23.51 2.08 -7.06
C LEU A 659 22.79 3.00 -6.07
N ASP A 660 23.50 4.00 -5.58
CA ASP A 660 22.98 5.02 -4.69
C ASP A 660 22.75 6.35 -5.43
N LEU A 661 21.83 7.16 -4.92
CA LEU A 661 21.59 8.53 -5.37
C LEU A 661 22.56 9.51 -4.69
N PRO A 662 22.87 10.65 -5.32
CA PRO A 662 23.73 11.68 -4.73
C PRO A 662 23.20 12.26 -3.40
N ASP A 663 21.89 12.19 -3.17
CA ASP A 663 21.24 12.65 -1.94
C ASP A 663 21.33 11.64 -0.78
N GLY A 664 21.99 10.50 -0.99
CA GLY A 664 22.18 9.45 0.01
C GLY A 664 21.02 8.45 0.10
N GLY A 665 20.06 8.48 -0.83
CA GLY A 665 19.09 7.40 -0.99
C GLY A 665 19.64 6.23 -1.83
N VAL A 666 19.12 5.02 -1.62
CA VAL A 666 19.35 3.88 -2.52
C VAL A 666 18.49 4.09 -3.76
N GLU A 667 19.08 3.94 -4.96
CA GLU A 667 18.31 3.93 -6.20
C GLU A 667 17.90 2.52 -6.60
N GLN A 668 18.87 1.60 -6.62
CA GLN A 668 18.72 0.21 -7.05
C GLN A 668 19.67 -0.72 -6.30
N CYS A 669 19.20 -1.91 -5.96
CA CYS A 669 20.00 -2.95 -5.32
C CYS A 669 19.38 -4.30 -5.71
N GLY A 670 19.44 -4.59 -7.03
CA GLY A 670 18.60 -5.59 -7.68
C GLY A 670 17.16 -5.07 -7.92
N GLN A 671 16.45 -5.76 -8.81
CA GLN A 671 15.05 -5.49 -9.14
C GLN A 671 14.19 -6.73 -8.84
N VAL A 672 12.93 -6.46 -8.52
CA VAL A 672 11.90 -7.44 -8.17
C VAL A 672 10.90 -7.53 -9.33
N LEU A 673 10.68 -8.76 -9.79
CA LEU A 673 9.67 -9.10 -10.79
C LEU A 673 8.27 -9.00 -10.17
N GLY A 674 7.33 -8.40 -10.89
CA GLY A 674 5.96 -8.18 -10.42
C GLY A 674 5.83 -7.06 -9.39
N LEU A 675 6.85 -6.26 -9.11
CA LEU A 675 6.70 -5.05 -8.30
C LEU A 675 6.19 -3.89 -9.17
N GLU A 676 5.30 -3.03 -8.64
CA GLU A 676 4.72 -1.89 -9.37
C GLU A 676 4.06 -2.27 -10.71
N ASN A 677 3.42 -3.44 -10.76
CA ASN A 677 2.84 -4.07 -11.95
C ASN A 677 3.86 -4.26 -13.08
N SER A 678 5.16 -4.32 -12.80
CA SER A 678 6.18 -4.60 -13.81
C SER A 678 7.44 -5.17 -13.19
N VAL A 679 8.57 -4.48 -13.30
CA VAL A 679 9.84 -4.80 -12.65
C VAL A 679 10.28 -3.56 -11.90
N GLY A 680 10.47 -3.66 -10.58
CA GLY A 680 10.64 -2.52 -9.70
C GLY A 680 11.80 -2.67 -8.72
N ALA A 681 12.26 -1.55 -8.15
CA ALA A 681 13.39 -1.53 -7.21
C ALA A 681 12.89 -1.45 -5.76
N ALA A 682 12.84 -2.58 -5.04
CA ALA A 682 12.22 -2.68 -3.73
C ALA A 682 12.88 -1.84 -2.62
N PHE A 683 14.14 -1.40 -2.79
CA PHE A 683 14.86 -0.57 -1.82
C PHE A 683 14.90 0.91 -2.19
N ARG A 684 14.27 1.31 -3.31
CA ARG A 684 14.35 2.69 -3.81
C ARG A 684 13.85 3.68 -2.77
N GLY A 685 14.65 4.71 -2.51
CA GLY A 685 14.34 5.80 -1.57
C GLY A 685 14.70 5.52 -0.12
N LEU A 686 15.16 4.32 0.23
CA LEU A 686 15.70 4.05 1.56
C LEU A 686 17.05 4.77 1.74
N PRO A 687 17.41 5.23 2.95
CA PRO A 687 18.74 5.77 3.20
C PRO A 687 19.84 4.73 2.94
N ALA A 688 20.94 5.16 2.32
CA ALA A 688 22.05 4.31 1.90
C ALA A 688 22.83 3.65 3.05
N ASP A 689 22.72 4.17 4.28
CA ASP A 689 23.33 3.59 5.48
C ASP A 689 22.50 2.45 6.09
N ARG A 690 21.29 2.20 5.58
CA ARG A 690 20.45 1.09 6.00
C ARG A 690 21.02 -0.23 5.50
N ARG A 691 20.82 -1.27 6.30
CA ARG A 691 21.19 -2.65 5.95
C ARG A 691 20.20 -3.30 4.99
N GLY A 692 19.00 -2.74 4.89
CA GLY A 692 17.88 -3.33 4.15
C GLY A 692 17.28 -4.54 4.86
N TYR A 693 16.11 -4.96 4.39
CA TYR A 693 15.49 -6.20 4.84
C TYR A 693 16.45 -7.38 4.63
N MET A 694 16.59 -8.26 5.64
CA MET A 694 17.54 -9.39 5.61
C MET A 694 18.99 -8.99 5.27
N ASN A 695 19.42 -7.78 5.64
CA ASN A 695 20.75 -7.24 5.33
C ASN A 695 21.07 -7.19 3.82
N ARG A 696 20.05 -7.26 2.94
CA ARG A 696 20.20 -7.38 1.49
C ARG A 696 20.83 -6.16 0.80
N LEU A 697 21.01 -5.04 1.50
CA LEU A 697 21.78 -3.89 0.97
C LEU A 697 23.30 -4.02 1.20
N VAL A 698 23.74 -5.03 1.97
CA VAL A 698 25.14 -5.17 2.42
C VAL A 698 25.70 -6.59 2.27
N VAL A 699 24.95 -7.53 1.67
CA VAL A 699 25.40 -8.92 1.40
C VAL A 699 25.26 -9.31 -0.07
N GLN A 700 26.16 -10.18 -0.54
CA GLN A 700 26.10 -10.79 -1.86
C GLN A 700 24.89 -11.73 -1.91
N GLN A 701 24.15 -11.73 -3.02
CA GLN A 701 22.93 -12.54 -3.13
C GLN A 701 22.55 -12.76 -4.59
N ASN A 702 21.75 -13.79 -4.82
CA ASN A 702 21.02 -13.94 -6.08
C ASN A 702 19.78 -13.03 -6.12
N VAL A 703 19.48 -12.48 -7.30
CA VAL A 703 18.30 -11.64 -7.57
C VAL A 703 17.66 -12.05 -8.90
N SER A 704 16.43 -11.59 -9.15
CA SER A 704 15.67 -11.99 -10.36
C SER A 704 15.87 -11.06 -11.54
N ALA A 705 16.22 -9.79 -11.29
CA ALA A 705 16.52 -8.82 -12.34
C ALA A 705 17.58 -7.82 -11.88
N LEU A 706 18.35 -7.34 -12.86
CA LEU A 706 19.43 -6.37 -12.72
C LEU A 706 19.25 -5.27 -13.76
N SER A 707 19.64 -4.05 -13.40
CA SER A 707 19.52 -2.88 -14.28
C SER A 707 20.73 -2.76 -15.19
N ALA A 708 20.51 -2.42 -16.46
CA ALA A 708 21.60 -2.10 -17.37
C ALA A 708 22.31 -0.76 -17.07
N SER A 709 21.88 -0.03 -16.02
CA SER A 709 22.65 1.09 -15.47
C SER A 709 24.08 0.69 -15.07
N CYS A 710 24.26 -0.54 -14.57
CA CYS A 710 25.56 -1.15 -14.31
C CYS A 710 25.40 -2.68 -14.30
N LEU A 711 25.59 -3.33 -15.46
CA LEU A 711 25.39 -4.77 -15.66
C LEU A 711 26.57 -5.40 -16.40
N MET A 712 27.18 -6.40 -15.78
CA MET A 712 28.31 -7.14 -16.31
C MET A 712 27.92 -8.57 -16.66
N MET A 713 28.40 -9.08 -17.80
CA MET A 713 28.21 -10.47 -18.21
C MET A 713 29.27 -10.95 -19.21
N ARG A 714 29.45 -12.26 -19.33
CA ARG A 714 30.33 -12.83 -20.36
C ARG A 714 29.72 -12.63 -21.75
N ARG A 715 30.56 -12.31 -22.73
CA ARG A 715 30.15 -12.09 -24.13
C ARG A 715 29.48 -13.34 -24.72
N GLU A 716 29.99 -14.53 -24.39
CA GLU A 716 29.43 -15.81 -24.85
C GLU A 716 27.98 -16.01 -24.36
N VAL A 717 27.70 -15.65 -23.10
CA VAL A 717 26.34 -15.74 -22.51
C VAL A 717 25.42 -14.73 -23.18
N PHE A 718 25.90 -13.50 -23.45
CA PHE A 718 25.09 -12.52 -24.17
C PHE A 718 24.70 -13.01 -25.58
N ALA A 719 25.63 -13.65 -26.28
CA ALA A 719 25.37 -14.25 -27.58
C ALA A 719 24.40 -15.45 -27.50
N GLU A 720 24.58 -16.31 -26.50
CA GLU A 720 23.69 -17.45 -26.23
C GLU A 720 22.24 -17.01 -26.00
N LEU A 721 22.03 -15.94 -25.21
CA LEU A 721 20.71 -15.41 -24.90
C LEU A 721 20.09 -14.58 -26.04
N GLY A 722 20.82 -14.39 -27.15
CA GLY A 722 20.36 -13.62 -28.31
C GLY A 722 20.35 -12.10 -28.10
N GLY A 723 21.09 -11.59 -27.10
CA GLY A 723 21.21 -10.17 -26.80
C GLY A 723 19.90 -9.47 -26.41
N PHE A 724 19.91 -8.14 -26.44
CA PHE A 724 18.73 -7.32 -26.13
C PHE A 724 17.70 -7.41 -27.26
N ASP A 725 16.41 -7.51 -26.92
CA ASP A 725 15.32 -7.53 -27.90
C ASP A 725 14.87 -6.10 -28.24
N ALA A 726 15.44 -5.55 -29.32
CA ALA A 726 15.12 -4.20 -29.78
C ALA A 726 13.74 -4.07 -30.44
N GLU A 727 13.15 -5.18 -30.93
CA GLU A 727 11.82 -5.13 -31.55
C GLU A 727 10.72 -4.98 -30.49
N SER A 728 10.83 -5.75 -29.41
CA SER A 728 9.84 -5.77 -28.32
C SER A 728 10.11 -4.67 -27.29
N PHE A 729 11.38 -4.46 -26.94
CA PHE A 729 11.83 -3.65 -25.81
C PHE A 729 12.95 -2.65 -26.21
N PRO A 730 12.69 -1.71 -27.14
CA PRO A 730 13.71 -0.78 -27.63
C PRO A 730 14.24 0.19 -26.56
N VAL A 731 13.47 0.45 -25.50
CA VAL A 731 13.81 1.45 -24.48
C VAL A 731 13.58 0.91 -23.07
N TYR A 732 12.35 0.48 -22.75
CA TYR A 732 12.01 -0.05 -21.43
C TYR A 732 12.03 -1.56 -21.41
N TYR A 733 12.43 -2.12 -20.25
CA TYR A 733 12.45 -3.56 -19.95
C TYR A 733 13.42 -4.42 -20.76
N ALA A 734 14.35 -3.82 -21.52
CA ALA A 734 15.37 -4.57 -22.27
C ALA A 734 16.27 -5.39 -21.34
N ASP A 735 16.66 -4.79 -20.22
CA ASP A 735 17.44 -5.41 -19.15
C ASP A 735 16.66 -6.50 -18.43
N ALA A 736 15.40 -6.25 -18.07
CA ALA A 736 14.51 -7.23 -17.47
C ALA A 736 14.27 -8.45 -18.39
N ASP A 737 14.02 -8.23 -19.68
CA ASP A 737 13.89 -9.30 -20.68
C ASP A 737 15.15 -10.17 -20.74
N LEU A 738 16.32 -9.54 -20.78
CA LEU A 738 17.59 -10.25 -20.81
C LEU A 738 17.82 -11.06 -19.51
N CYS A 739 17.48 -10.50 -18.34
CA CYS A 739 17.55 -11.19 -17.05
C CYS A 739 16.64 -12.43 -16.98
N MET A 740 15.44 -12.34 -17.53
CA MET A 740 14.47 -13.44 -17.57
C MET A 740 14.86 -14.53 -18.58
N LYS A 741 15.50 -14.16 -19.71
CA LYS A 741 16.16 -15.11 -20.62
C LYS A 741 17.27 -15.87 -19.91
N ALA A 742 18.13 -15.17 -19.16
CA ALA A 742 19.23 -15.79 -18.42
C ALA A 742 18.71 -16.80 -17.38
N SER A 743 17.71 -16.39 -16.60
CA SER A 743 17.06 -17.27 -15.62
C SER A 743 16.42 -18.50 -16.29
N GLN A 744 15.76 -18.32 -17.45
CA GLN A 744 15.17 -19.42 -18.21
C GLN A 744 16.21 -20.40 -18.77
N ALA A 745 17.42 -19.91 -19.08
CA ALA A 745 18.56 -20.74 -19.50
C ALA A 745 19.27 -21.44 -18.31
N GLY A 746 18.84 -21.19 -17.08
CA GLY A 746 19.40 -21.82 -15.87
C GLY A 746 20.55 -21.04 -15.23
N TYR A 747 20.84 -19.82 -15.69
CA TYR A 747 21.85 -18.96 -15.07
C TYR A 747 21.32 -18.28 -13.81
N LEU A 748 22.22 -18.08 -12.85
CA LEU A 748 21.99 -17.23 -11.69
C LEU A 748 22.42 -15.78 -12.00
N LEU A 749 21.72 -14.82 -11.39
CA LEU A 749 22.09 -13.40 -11.42
C LEU A 749 22.57 -13.01 -10.04
N VAL A 750 23.66 -12.23 -9.96
CA VAL A 750 24.29 -11.86 -8.69
C VAL A 750 24.30 -10.35 -8.51
N LEU A 751 24.04 -9.91 -7.29
CA LEU A 751 24.18 -8.53 -6.87
C LEU A 751 25.42 -8.38 -5.98
N GLU A 752 26.33 -7.49 -6.38
CA GLU A 752 27.47 -7.05 -5.57
C GLU A 752 27.13 -5.68 -4.93
N PRO A 753 26.91 -5.63 -3.59
CA PRO A 753 26.48 -4.41 -2.94
C PRO A 753 27.63 -3.43 -2.62
N ASP A 754 28.88 -3.89 -2.57
CA ASP A 754 30.03 -3.11 -2.10
C ASP A 754 30.87 -2.62 -3.29
N THR A 755 30.35 -1.64 -4.03
CA THR A 755 31.06 -0.94 -5.14
C THR A 755 31.20 0.57 -4.89
N GLY A 756 30.20 1.19 -4.24
CA GLY A 756 30.14 2.62 -3.96
C GLY A 756 29.87 3.49 -5.19
N LEU A 757 29.17 2.96 -6.21
CA LEU A 757 28.77 3.70 -7.41
C LEU A 757 27.51 4.55 -7.16
N LEU A 758 27.48 5.73 -7.80
CA LEU A 758 26.32 6.63 -7.77
C LEU A 758 25.63 6.66 -9.13
N HIS A 759 24.33 6.90 -9.15
CA HIS A 759 23.55 7.12 -10.38
C HIS A 759 22.72 8.39 -10.25
N MET A 760 22.75 9.25 -11.26
CA MET A 760 22.13 10.58 -11.19
C MET A 760 20.62 10.60 -11.45
N GLY A 761 20.02 9.45 -11.80
CA GLY A 761 18.59 9.33 -12.12
C GLY A 761 18.18 10.11 -13.38
N GLY A 762 19.14 10.43 -14.26
CA GLY A 762 19.02 11.42 -15.33
C GLY A 762 18.43 10.88 -16.64
N ALA A 763 18.56 9.58 -16.91
CA ALA A 763 18.10 8.94 -18.15
C ALA A 763 16.63 9.29 -18.49
N THR A 764 15.74 9.28 -17.50
CA THR A 764 14.30 9.52 -17.68
C THR A 764 13.97 10.96 -18.09
N ARG A 765 14.75 11.93 -17.59
CA ARG A 765 14.57 13.36 -17.88
C ARG A 765 14.98 13.69 -19.31
N LEU A 766 16.08 13.08 -19.76
CA LEU A 766 16.60 13.16 -21.13
C LEU A 766 15.64 12.57 -22.17
N LEU A 767 15.03 11.41 -21.87
CA LEU A 767 14.09 10.72 -22.77
C LEU A 767 12.92 11.64 -23.17
N THR A 768 12.38 12.38 -22.21
CA THR A 768 11.23 13.28 -22.45
C THR A 768 11.66 14.57 -23.15
N GLU A 769 12.68 15.26 -22.64
CA GLU A 769 13.07 16.58 -23.13
C GLU A 769 13.68 16.54 -24.54
N LYS A 770 14.45 15.49 -24.90
CA LYS A 770 15.18 15.42 -26.18
C LYS A 770 14.56 14.50 -27.23
N PHE A 771 13.90 13.42 -26.80
CA PHE A 771 13.41 12.39 -27.72
C PHE A 771 11.88 12.31 -27.80
N GLY A 772 11.15 13.09 -26.98
CA GLY A 772 9.70 13.03 -26.92
C GLY A 772 9.17 11.67 -26.42
N LEU A 773 10.04 10.86 -25.82
CA LEU A 773 9.67 9.59 -25.21
C LEU A 773 9.06 9.86 -23.82
N LYS A 774 8.04 9.09 -23.44
CA LYS A 774 7.44 9.24 -22.10
C LYS A 774 8.48 8.96 -21.02
N ALA A 775 8.36 9.59 -19.86
CA ALA A 775 9.21 9.35 -18.69
C ALA A 775 8.96 7.98 -18.01
N SER A 776 7.94 7.25 -18.41
CA SER A 776 7.62 5.94 -17.83
C SER A 776 7.00 5.05 -18.90
N PRO A 777 7.15 3.72 -18.76
CA PRO A 777 6.57 2.78 -19.71
C PRO A 777 5.05 2.91 -19.73
N ASP A 778 4.48 2.92 -20.93
CA ASP A 778 3.04 2.95 -21.11
C ASP A 778 2.39 1.57 -21.06
N ASP A 779 1.06 1.54 -21.17
CA ASP A 779 0.29 0.32 -21.04
C ASP A 779 0.61 -0.71 -22.14
N GLU A 780 0.95 -0.27 -23.35
CA GLU A 780 1.29 -1.20 -24.43
C GLU A 780 2.65 -1.88 -24.15
N GLN A 781 3.63 -1.12 -23.65
CA GLN A 781 4.93 -1.66 -23.26
C GLN A 781 4.79 -2.66 -22.11
N ARG A 782 3.93 -2.38 -21.13
CA ARG A 782 3.59 -3.34 -20.06
C ARG A 782 2.88 -4.58 -20.59
N ASP A 783 1.95 -4.42 -21.53
CA ASP A 783 1.23 -5.55 -22.11
C ASP A 783 2.18 -6.49 -22.88
N ARG A 784 3.20 -5.95 -23.57
CA ARG A 784 4.26 -6.76 -24.19
C ARG A 784 5.07 -7.54 -23.16
N LEU A 785 5.45 -6.88 -22.06
CA LEU A 785 6.15 -7.51 -20.94
C LEU A 785 5.33 -8.68 -20.37
N TYR A 786 4.03 -8.49 -20.13
CA TYR A 786 3.15 -9.56 -19.64
C TYR A 786 3.02 -10.70 -20.65
N ARG A 787 2.69 -10.42 -21.92
CA ARG A 787 2.49 -11.47 -22.93
C ARG A 787 3.68 -12.41 -23.05
N ARG A 788 4.89 -11.91 -22.79
CA ARG A 788 6.12 -12.69 -22.86
C ARG A 788 6.50 -13.36 -21.54
N TRP A 789 6.41 -12.62 -20.43
CA TRP A 789 7.11 -12.99 -19.19
C TRP A 789 6.22 -13.18 -17.97
N LEU A 790 4.90 -13.15 -18.13
CA LEU A 790 3.97 -13.21 -17.00
C LEU A 790 4.18 -14.38 -16.02
N PRO A 791 4.51 -15.61 -16.45
CA PRO A 791 4.77 -16.71 -15.51
C PRO A 791 5.92 -16.41 -14.53
N GLN A 792 6.99 -15.75 -14.98
CA GLN A 792 8.11 -15.35 -14.13
C GLN A 792 7.76 -14.11 -13.31
N LEU A 793 7.06 -13.13 -13.90
CA LEU A 793 6.59 -11.92 -13.19
C LEU A 793 5.64 -12.23 -12.04
N ALA A 794 4.87 -13.31 -12.15
CA ALA A 794 3.93 -13.75 -11.13
C ALA A 794 4.62 -14.41 -9.92
N ARG A 795 5.86 -14.91 -10.08
CA ARG A 795 6.56 -15.75 -9.11
C ARG A 795 8.05 -15.39 -9.08
N ASP A 796 8.38 -14.28 -8.41
CA ASP A 796 9.77 -13.91 -8.14
C ASP A 796 10.32 -14.78 -6.98
N PRO A 797 11.30 -15.67 -7.21
CA PRO A 797 11.86 -16.53 -6.15
C PRO A 797 12.62 -15.74 -5.07
N HIS A 798 13.09 -14.53 -5.40
CA HIS A 798 13.88 -13.70 -4.50
C HIS A 798 13.03 -12.66 -3.75
N TYR A 799 11.70 -12.72 -3.86
CA TYR A 799 10.80 -11.77 -3.23
C TYR A 799 9.52 -12.42 -2.70
N HIS A 800 9.33 -12.35 -1.38
CA HIS A 800 8.25 -13.07 -0.69
C HIS A 800 6.85 -12.63 -1.17
N PRO A 801 5.92 -13.56 -1.44
CA PRO A 801 4.60 -13.25 -1.98
C PRO A 801 3.75 -12.37 -1.05
N ALA A 802 3.98 -12.45 0.26
CA ALA A 802 3.21 -11.70 1.26
C ALA A 802 3.68 -10.24 1.53
N PHE A 803 4.73 -9.78 0.82
CA PHE A 803 5.09 -8.36 0.81
C PHE A 803 4.20 -7.53 -0.12
N GLY A 804 4.08 -6.24 0.19
CA GLY A 804 3.33 -5.28 -0.63
C GLY A 804 3.96 -5.03 -1.99
N LYS A 805 3.15 -5.00 -3.06
CA LYS A 805 3.62 -4.89 -4.45
C LYS A 805 3.99 -3.46 -4.90
N ARG A 806 4.43 -2.59 -3.98
CA ARG A 806 4.83 -1.20 -4.24
C ARG A 806 6.16 -0.90 -3.57
N SER A 807 6.92 0.06 -4.09
CA SER A 807 8.19 0.47 -3.48
C SER A 807 7.98 1.53 -2.37
N PRO A 808 8.71 1.49 -1.24
CA PRO A 808 9.63 0.42 -0.80
C PRO A 808 8.91 -0.92 -0.56
N GLY A 809 9.52 -2.02 -0.99
CA GLY A 809 8.83 -3.30 -1.20
C GLY A 809 8.86 -4.29 -0.04
N PHE A 810 9.46 -4.02 1.12
CA PHE A 810 9.63 -5.03 2.18
C PHE A 810 8.71 -4.83 3.39
N ASP A 811 7.60 -4.12 3.20
CA ASP A 811 6.56 -3.96 4.23
C ASP A 811 5.51 -5.06 4.12
N LEU A 812 5.02 -5.51 5.28
CA LEU A 812 3.88 -6.43 5.35
C LEU A 812 2.67 -5.77 4.69
N SER A 813 1.99 -6.53 3.84
CA SER A 813 0.79 -6.06 3.18
C SER A 813 -0.45 -6.74 3.73
N THR A 814 -1.39 -5.90 4.12
CA THR A 814 -2.76 -6.21 4.56
C THR A 814 -3.61 -6.77 3.41
N ASP A 815 -3.26 -6.38 2.19
CA ASP A 815 -3.82 -6.94 0.96
C ASP A 815 -3.30 -8.35 0.70
N ALA A 816 -2.00 -8.59 0.92
CA ALA A 816 -1.38 -9.88 0.65
C ALA A 816 -1.70 -10.92 1.73
N SER A 817 -2.08 -10.51 2.95
CA SER A 817 -2.46 -11.43 4.04
C SER A 817 -3.69 -12.28 3.67
N ARG A 818 -4.60 -11.76 2.85
CA ARG A 818 -5.88 -12.40 2.52
C ARG A 818 -5.91 -13.09 1.16
N ILE A 819 -4.75 -13.30 0.55
CA ILE A 819 -4.62 -14.03 -0.72
C ILE A 819 -3.81 -15.30 -0.44
N GLN A 820 -4.46 -16.46 -0.60
CA GLN A 820 -3.85 -17.78 -0.42
C GLN A 820 -3.75 -18.53 -1.75
N GLU A 821 -2.78 -19.45 -1.85
CA GLU A 821 -2.68 -20.36 -2.99
C GLU A 821 -3.92 -21.29 -3.05
N PRO A 822 -4.52 -21.54 -4.22
CA PRO A 822 -5.64 -22.47 -4.36
C PRO A 822 -5.26 -23.88 -3.90
N LEU A 823 -6.17 -24.64 -3.29
CA LEU A 823 -5.95 -25.99 -2.78
C LEU A 823 -5.27 -26.89 -3.83
N PRO A 824 -4.41 -27.84 -3.41
CA PRO A 824 -3.79 -28.79 -4.33
C PRO A 824 -4.84 -29.50 -5.19
N GLY A 825 -4.66 -29.50 -6.50
CA GLY A 825 -5.62 -30.06 -7.46
C GLY A 825 -6.82 -29.16 -7.80
N ARG A 826 -6.94 -27.98 -7.18
CA ARG A 826 -8.01 -26.98 -7.42
C ARG A 826 -9.43 -27.59 -7.40
N PRO A 827 -9.82 -28.29 -6.33
CA PRO A 827 -11.13 -28.94 -6.24
C PRO A 827 -12.31 -27.96 -6.15
N LEU A 828 -12.05 -26.68 -5.86
CA LEU A 828 -13.05 -25.64 -5.69
C LEU A 828 -12.85 -24.50 -6.70
N PRO A 829 -13.92 -23.77 -7.07
CA PRO A 829 -13.80 -22.51 -7.79
C PRO A 829 -12.95 -21.50 -7.01
N VAL A 830 -12.03 -20.84 -7.71
CA VAL A 830 -11.13 -19.82 -7.15
C VAL A 830 -11.65 -18.43 -7.46
N VAL A 831 -11.96 -17.66 -6.43
CA VAL A 831 -12.50 -16.30 -6.53
C VAL A 831 -11.55 -15.29 -5.92
N LEU A 832 -11.23 -14.23 -6.68
CA LEU A 832 -10.60 -13.03 -6.14
C LEU A 832 -11.66 -11.92 -6.03
N ALA A 833 -12.00 -11.52 -4.80
CA ALA A 833 -13.05 -10.52 -4.56
C ALA A 833 -12.48 -9.23 -3.96
N ALA A 834 -12.66 -8.12 -4.69
CA ALA A 834 -12.26 -6.78 -4.32
C ALA A 834 -13.44 -6.02 -3.72
N HIS A 835 -13.25 -5.44 -2.53
CA HIS A 835 -14.26 -4.63 -1.85
C HIS A 835 -13.88 -3.14 -1.86
N ALA A 836 -14.90 -2.27 -1.87
CA ALA A 836 -14.72 -0.82 -1.97
C ALA A 836 -14.32 -0.18 -0.63
N ASP A 837 -14.78 -0.76 0.48
CA ASP A 837 -14.58 -0.21 1.82
C ASP A 837 -14.60 -1.30 2.91
N TRP A 838 -14.00 -1.00 4.06
CA TRP A 838 -13.95 -1.89 5.23
C TRP A 838 -15.16 -1.73 6.15
N GLN A 839 -16.26 -1.15 5.67
CA GLN A 839 -17.48 -0.94 6.43
C GLN A 839 -18.68 -1.27 5.52
N GLY A 840 -19.90 -0.96 5.97
CA GLY A 840 -21.11 -0.93 5.14
C GLY A 840 -21.18 -1.99 4.01
N CYS A 841 -21.20 -1.51 2.76
CA CYS A 841 -21.43 -2.36 1.60
C CYS A 841 -20.30 -3.36 1.34
N GLY A 842 -19.04 -3.01 1.59
CA GLY A 842 -17.93 -3.96 1.44
C GLY A 842 -18.06 -5.17 2.37
N HIS A 843 -18.49 -4.95 3.62
CA HIS A 843 -18.74 -6.04 4.56
C HIS A 843 -19.87 -6.96 4.12
N TYR A 844 -21.06 -6.40 3.86
CA TYR A 844 -22.26 -7.20 3.63
C TYR A 844 -22.32 -7.82 2.23
N ARG A 845 -21.65 -7.23 1.23
CA ARG A 845 -21.71 -7.70 -0.16
C ARG A 845 -20.53 -8.53 -0.59
N ILE A 846 -19.36 -8.32 0.01
CA ILE A 846 -18.12 -9.00 -0.40
C ILE A 846 -17.55 -9.84 0.74
N LEU A 847 -17.17 -9.23 1.87
CA LEU A 847 -16.44 -9.96 2.93
C LEU A 847 -17.26 -11.08 3.57
N HIS A 848 -18.48 -10.79 4.05
CA HIS A 848 -19.29 -11.80 4.75
C HIS A 848 -19.74 -12.93 3.81
N PRO A 849 -20.27 -12.66 2.59
CA PRO A 849 -20.61 -13.73 1.66
C PRO A 849 -19.40 -14.57 1.25
N PHE A 850 -18.25 -13.95 0.99
CA PHE A 850 -17.02 -14.69 0.68
C PHE A 850 -16.62 -15.61 1.83
N LYS A 851 -16.55 -15.08 3.06
CA LYS A 851 -16.17 -15.85 4.25
C LYS A 851 -17.13 -17.03 4.52
N ALA A 852 -18.44 -16.79 4.38
CA ALA A 852 -19.44 -17.83 4.55
C ALA A 852 -19.33 -18.93 3.49
N MET A 853 -19.22 -18.57 2.20
CA MET A 853 -19.03 -19.53 1.12
C MET A 853 -17.70 -20.29 1.23
N ASN A 854 -16.63 -19.63 1.68
CA ASN A 854 -15.36 -20.30 1.93
C ASN A 854 -15.43 -21.26 3.13
N GLY A 855 -16.15 -20.89 4.19
CA GLY A 855 -16.38 -21.74 5.36
C GLY A 855 -17.12 -23.04 5.03
N GLU A 856 -18.05 -23.00 4.07
CA GLU A 856 -18.78 -24.17 3.56
C GLU A 856 -18.11 -24.86 2.36
N LEU A 857 -16.86 -24.53 2.03
CA LEU A 857 -16.12 -25.11 0.90
C LEU A 857 -16.83 -24.99 -0.45
N ARG A 858 -17.55 -23.88 -0.69
CA ARG A 858 -18.17 -23.58 -1.99
C ARG A 858 -17.21 -22.86 -2.95
N LEU A 859 -16.27 -22.12 -2.39
CA LEU A 859 -15.21 -21.41 -3.11
C LEU A 859 -13.94 -21.32 -2.27
N GLU A 860 -12.86 -20.97 -2.92
CA GLU A 860 -11.62 -20.51 -2.28
C GLU A 860 -11.06 -19.27 -3.00
N GLY A 861 -9.89 -18.78 -2.59
CA GLY A 861 -9.21 -17.66 -3.23
C GLY A 861 -8.85 -16.56 -2.25
N GLY A 862 -9.17 -15.31 -2.56
CA GLY A 862 -8.70 -14.18 -1.75
C GLY A 862 -9.56 -12.93 -1.79
N LEU A 863 -9.40 -12.14 -0.74
CA LEU A 863 -10.08 -10.86 -0.53
C LEU A 863 -9.06 -9.71 -0.56
N LYS A 864 -9.45 -8.56 -1.11
CA LYS A 864 -8.58 -7.38 -1.13
C LYS A 864 -9.37 -6.07 -1.12
N HIS A 865 -8.79 -5.03 -0.52
CA HIS A 865 -9.30 -3.67 -0.68
C HIS A 865 -8.81 -3.06 -2.00
N GLY A 866 -9.75 -2.61 -2.84
CA GLY A 866 -9.42 -2.12 -4.18
C GLY A 866 -8.87 -3.21 -5.11
N ASP A 867 -8.20 -2.79 -6.18
CA ASP A 867 -7.91 -3.69 -7.31
C ASP A 867 -6.74 -4.65 -7.06
N PHE A 868 -6.79 -5.82 -7.69
CA PHE A 868 -5.72 -6.82 -7.62
C PHE A 868 -4.52 -6.44 -8.48
N HIS A 869 -3.34 -6.79 -7.98
CA HIS A 869 -2.11 -6.68 -8.73
C HIS A 869 -2.05 -7.78 -9.80
N PHE A 870 -1.59 -7.49 -11.02
CA PHE A 870 -1.64 -8.46 -12.11
C PHE A 870 -0.77 -9.70 -11.87
N ALA A 871 0.37 -9.54 -11.20
CA ALA A 871 1.21 -10.65 -10.77
C ALA A 871 0.48 -11.62 -9.82
N ASP A 872 -0.33 -11.10 -8.88
CA ASP A 872 -1.11 -11.96 -7.97
C ASP A 872 -2.22 -12.68 -8.72
N VAL A 873 -2.93 -11.99 -9.62
CA VAL A 873 -3.95 -12.61 -10.48
C VAL A 873 -3.35 -13.73 -11.34
N ALA A 874 -2.18 -13.49 -11.94
CA ALA A 874 -1.46 -14.50 -12.72
C ALA A 874 -0.94 -15.67 -11.88
N ARG A 875 -0.57 -15.44 -10.62
CA ARG A 875 -0.09 -16.50 -9.71
C ARG A 875 -1.23 -17.39 -9.21
N ILE A 876 -2.35 -16.78 -8.82
CA ILE A 876 -3.52 -17.44 -8.26
C ILE A 876 -4.38 -18.10 -9.35
N GLN A 877 -4.43 -17.52 -10.54
CA GLN A 877 -5.27 -17.98 -11.66
C GLN A 877 -6.74 -18.14 -11.22
N PRO A 878 -7.45 -17.08 -10.80
CA PRO A 878 -8.86 -17.18 -10.43
C PRO A 878 -9.74 -17.62 -11.59
N ASP A 879 -10.84 -18.30 -11.27
CA ASP A 879 -11.95 -18.58 -12.18
C ASP A 879 -12.88 -17.35 -12.29
N VAL A 880 -13.04 -16.60 -11.19
CA VAL A 880 -13.89 -15.40 -11.12
C VAL A 880 -13.17 -14.27 -10.37
N ILE A 881 -13.26 -13.05 -10.90
CA ILE A 881 -12.83 -11.82 -10.24
C ILE A 881 -14.06 -10.94 -10.00
N VAL A 882 -14.38 -10.68 -8.73
CA VAL A 882 -15.50 -9.83 -8.32
C VAL A 882 -14.97 -8.47 -7.93
N LEU A 883 -15.48 -7.39 -8.52
CA LEU A 883 -15.03 -6.02 -8.28
C LEU A 883 -16.18 -5.14 -7.75
N GLN A 884 -16.06 -4.66 -6.52
CA GLN A 884 -16.94 -3.65 -5.96
C GLN A 884 -16.25 -2.27 -5.96
N GLY A 885 -16.95 -1.23 -6.40
CA GLY A 885 -16.46 0.16 -6.35
C GLY A 885 -15.37 0.52 -7.38
N ALA A 886 -14.91 -0.46 -8.16
CA ALA A 886 -13.78 -0.30 -9.08
C ALA A 886 -14.03 0.72 -10.22
N TRP A 887 -15.29 1.06 -10.51
CA TRP A 887 -15.65 2.12 -11.47
C TRP A 887 -15.25 3.54 -11.03
N LEU A 888 -14.80 3.73 -9.78
CA LEU A 888 -14.17 4.97 -9.32
C LEU A 888 -12.74 5.13 -9.85
N ASN A 889 -12.13 4.06 -10.37
CA ASN A 889 -10.81 4.06 -10.97
C ASN A 889 -10.88 4.45 -12.46
N GLU A 890 -10.11 5.45 -12.87
CA GLU A 890 -10.03 5.88 -14.28
C GLU A 890 -9.44 4.79 -15.20
N GLY A 891 -8.66 3.85 -14.65
CA GLY A 891 -8.01 2.73 -15.36
C GLY A 891 -8.80 1.42 -15.40
N ILE A 892 -10.06 1.40 -14.94
CA ILE A 892 -10.85 0.16 -14.78
C ILE A 892 -10.98 -0.67 -16.06
N LEU A 893 -11.13 -0.02 -17.22
CA LEU A 893 -11.26 -0.73 -18.51
C LEU A 893 -9.99 -1.50 -18.89
N THR A 894 -8.82 -0.90 -18.60
CA THR A 894 -7.53 -1.56 -18.80
C THR A 894 -7.37 -2.73 -17.83
N GLN A 895 -7.82 -2.61 -16.59
CA GLN A 895 -7.78 -3.69 -15.62
C GLN A 895 -8.67 -4.87 -16.03
N ILE A 896 -9.95 -4.62 -16.36
CA ILE A 896 -10.88 -5.66 -16.82
C ILE A 896 -10.31 -6.42 -18.02
N ARG A 897 -9.79 -5.69 -19.02
CA ARG A 897 -9.14 -6.29 -20.19
C ARG A 897 -7.98 -7.20 -19.79
N ARG A 898 -7.05 -6.69 -18.97
CA ARG A 898 -5.86 -7.44 -18.54
C ARG A 898 -6.23 -8.67 -17.71
N TYR A 899 -7.16 -8.57 -16.77
CA TYR A 899 -7.60 -9.73 -15.99
C TYR A 899 -8.07 -10.88 -16.88
N ARG A 900 -8.85 -10.57 -17.92
CA ARG A 900 -9.30 -11.56 -18.91
C ARG A 900 -8.17 -12.10 -19.77
N GLU A 901 -7.30 -11.23 -20.27
CA GLU A 901 -6.16 -11.65 -21.10
C GLU A 901 -5.17 -12.54 -20.33
N ILE A 902 -5.03 -12.32 -19.02
CA ILE A 902 -4.06 -13.01 -18.15
C ILE A 902 -4.54 -14.40 -17.72
N THR A 903 -5.82 -14.55 -17.31
CA THR A 903 -6.31 -15.83 -16.74
C THR A 903 -7.52 -16.42 -17.45
N GLY A 904 -8.18 -15.65 -18.32
CA GLY A 904 -9.50 -16.02 -18.83
C GLY A 904 -10.62 -15.96 -17.79
N ALA A 905 -10.36 -15.42 -16.59
CA ALA A 905 -11.35 -15.32 -15.52
C ALA A 905 -12.59 -14.54 -15.96
N LYS A 906 -13.73 -14.94 -15.41
CA LYS A 906 -14.96 -14.14 -15.46
C LYS A 906 -14.78 -12.91 -14.59
N VAL A 907 -15.01 -11.73 -15.14
CA VAL A 907 -14.94 -10.47 -14.38
C VAL A 907 -16.35 -10.00 -14.11
N VAL A 908 -16.66 -9.70 -12.86
CA VAL A 908 -18.01 -9.41 -12.36
C VAL A 908 -17.99 -8.09 -11.62
N LEU A 909 -18.98 -7.22 -11.84
CA LEU A 909 -19.17 -6.03 -11.01
C LEU A 909 -20.28 -6.26 -9.98
N GLU A 910 -20.05 -5.77 -8.78
CA GLU A 910 -20.99 -5.83 -7.66
C GLU A 910 -21.56 -4.43 -7.36
N PHE A 911 -22.89 -4.32 -7.23
CA PHE A 911 -23.60 -3.09 -6.87
C PHE A 911 -24.64 -3.29 -5.75
N ASP A 912 -24.54 -2.48 -4.70
CA ASP A 912 -25.51 -2.44 -3.61
C ASP A 912 -26.61 -1.37 -3.79
N ASP A 913 -26.31 -0.28 -4.52
CA ASP A 913 -27.15 0.91 -4.66
C ASP A 913 -27.28 1.38 -6.12
N TYR A 914 -28.37 2.11 -6.43
CA TYR A 914 -28.61 2.70 -7.75
C TYR A 914 -27.83 4.02 -7.96
N LEU A 915 -26.60 3.92 -8.47
CA LEU A 915 -25.70 5.06 -8.63
C LEU A 915 -26.07 6.09 -9.72
N PRO A 916 -26.75 5.75 -10.84
CA PRO A 916 -27.05 6.73 -11.89
C PRO A 916 -27.88 7.94 -11.42
N ASN A 917 -28.72 7.80 -10.41
CA ASN A 917 -29.63 8.87 -9.96
C ASN A 917 -29.63 9.04 -8.43
N ILE A 918 -28.51 9.53 -7.89
CA ILE A 918 -28.39 9.81 -6.46
C ILE A 918 -29.21 11.06 -6.06
N PRO A 919 -30.03 10.99 -4.99
CA PRO A 919 -30.85 12.12 -4.51
C PRO A 919 -30.03 13.38 -4.23
N THR A 920 -30.63 14.56 -4.46
CA THR A 920 -29.98 15.87 -4.27
C THR A 920 -29.54 16.11 -2.82
N ARG A 921 -30.29 15.58 -1.85
CA ARG A 921 -30.01 15.67 -0.41
C ARG A 921 -28.95 14.66 0.07
N SER A 922 -28.52 13.73 -0.79
CA SER A 922 -27.49 12.76 -0.44
C SER A 922 -26.11 13.42 -0.41
N ILE A 923 -25.37 13.16 0.66
CA ILE A 923 -24.00 13.63 0.86
C ILE A 923 -23.06 13.04 -0.21
N TYR A 924 -23.38 11.88 -0.77
CA TYR A 924 -22.55 11.20 -1.78
C TYR A 924 -22.54 11.89 -3.14
N ARG A 925 -23.63 12.60 -3.52
CA ARG A 925 -23.72 13.26 -4.82
C ARG A 925 -22.63 14.31 -5.04
N LYS A 926 -22.28 15.08 -4.00
CA LYS A 926 -21.22 16.10 -4.06
C LYS A 926 -19.80 15.51 -4.11
N LYS A 927 -19.66 14.22 -3.81
CA LYS A 927 -18.37 13.51 -3.69
C LYS A 927 -18.03 12.64 -4.90
N LEU A 928 -18.92 12.54 -5.90
CA LEU A 928 -18.66 11.75 -7.10
C LEU A 928 -17.81 12.57 -8.11
N PRO A 929 -16.65 12.05 -8.55
CA PRO A 929 -15.86 12.69 -9.61
C PRO A 929 -16.66 12.86 -10.91
N GLN A 930 -16.31 13.91 -11.66
CA GLN A 930 -16.94 14.20 -12.95
C GLN A 930 -16.62 13.07 -13.95
N GLY A 931 -17.64 12.53 -14.63
CA GLY A 931 -17.47 11.46 -15.62
C GLY A 931 -17.52 10.03 -15.06
N VAL A 932 -17.64 9.82 -13.75
CA VAL A 932 -17.72 8.48 -13.14
C VAL A 932 -18.86 7.64 -13.69
N ILE A 933 -20.04 8.22 -13.89
CA ILE A 933 -21.19 7.49 -14.46
C ILE A 933 -20.90 6.99 -15.88
N LYS A 934 -20.13 7.76 -16.67
CA LYS A 934 -19.72 7.34 -18.02
C LYS A 934 -18.73 6.17 -17.95
N ASN A 935 -17.74 6.23 -17.05
CA ASN A 935 -16.79 5.15 -16.86
C ASN A 935 -17.47 3.89 -16.32
N MET A 936 -18.39 4.04 -15.37
CA MET A 936 -19.22 2.97 -14.83
C MET A 936 -20.01 2.26 -15.94
N ARG A 937 -20.71 3.01 -16.81
CA ARG A 937 -21.44 2.43 -17.94
C ARG A 937 -20.54 1.62 -18.87
N ARG A 938 -19.38 2.16 -19.24
CA ARG A 938 -18.40 1.45 -20.06
C ARG A 938 -17.84 0.21 -19.36
N ALA A 939 -17.64 0.24 -18.05
CA ALA A 939 -17.15 -0.91 -17.30
C ALA A 939 -18.23 -2.01 -17.22
N ILE A 940 -19.49 -1.63 -17.00
CA ILE A 940 -20.64 -2.53 -17.00
C ILE A 940 -20.72 -3.29 -18.35
N GLU A 941 -20.61 -2.58 -19.47
CA GLU A 941 -20.61 -3.20 -20.81
C GLU A 941 -19.46 -4.19 -21.06
N GLN A 942 -18.40 -4.11 -20.26
CA GLN A 942 -17.18 -4.89 -20.45
C GLN A 942 -17.06 -6.06 -19.48
N VAL A 943 -17.97 -6.26 -18.52
CA VAL A 943 -17.92 -7.41 -17.60
C VAL A 943 -18.75 -8.59 -18.10
N ASP A 944 -18.63 -9.75 -17.45
CA ASP A 944 -19.35 -10.97 -17.86
C ASP A 944 -20.80 -10.93 -17.35
N TRP A 945 -21.04 -10.41 -16.14
CA TRP A 945 -22.36 -10.10 -15.59
C TRP A 945 -22.28 -9.11 -14.43
N LEU A 946 -23.45 -8.64 -13.99
CA LEU A 946 -23.60 -7.82 -12.79
C LEU A 946 -24.19 -8.63 -11.64
N VAL A 947 -23.73 -8.34 -10.43
CA VAL A 947 -24.35 -8.83 -9.19
C VAL A 947 -24.95 -7.64 -8.46
N VAL A 948 -26.25 -7.72 -8.14
CA VAL A 948 -26.99 -6.64 -7.47
C VAL A 948 -27.69 -7.12 -6.21
N SER A 949 -28.02 -6.19 -5.30
CA SER A 949 -28.58 -6.50 -3.99
C SER A 949 -30.09 -6.79 -3.98
N THR A 950 -30.84 -6.35 -5.00
CA THR A 950 -32.30 -6.51 -5.06
C THR A 950 -32.83 -6.72 -6.48
N PRO A 951 -34.02 -7.34 -6.65
CA PRO A 951 -34.68 -7.45 -7.95
C PRO A 951 -35.00 -6.10 -8.59
N VAL A 952 -35.43 -5.12 -7.78
CA VAL A 952 -35.74 -3.76 -8.29
C VAL A 952 -34.48 -3.08 -8.82
N LEU A 953 -33.34 -3.27 -8.16
CA LEU A 953 -32.06 -2.78 -8.66
C LEU A 953 -31.66 -3.46 -9.97
N ALA A 954 -31.96 -4.76 -10.13
CA ALA A 954 -31.73 -5.46 -11.39
C ALA A 954 -32.56 -4.87 -12.54
N GLU A 955 -33.83 -4.57 -12.29
CA GLU A 955 -34.72 -3.92 -13.27
C GLU A 955 -34.17 -2.56 -13.72
N GLU A 956 -33.72 -1.74 -12.77
CA GLU A 956 -33.15 -0.42 -13.05
C GLU A 956 -31.77 -0.48 -13.76
N TYR A 957 -31.05 -1.60 -13.63
CA TYR A 957 -29.80 -1.85 -14.34
C TYR A 957 -29.96 -2.61 -15.68
N ALA A 958 -31.16 -3.11 -15.99
CA ALA A 958 -31.42 -3.95 -17.17
C ALA A 958 -31.08 -3.25 -18.50
N ASP A 959 -31.18 -1.92 -18.55
CA ASP A 959 -30.79 -1.11 -19.72
C ASP A 959 -29.27 -1.06 -19.94
N TYR A 960 -28.46 -1.42 -18.93
CA TYR A 960 -27.00 -1.35 -18.99
C TYR A 960 -26.33 -2.71 -19.23
N HIS A 961 -26.94 -3.83 -18.82
CA HIS A 961 -26.35 -5.16 -18.99
C HIS A 961 -27.40 -6.27 -19.17
N GLY A 962 -27.10 -7.27 -20.00
CA GLY A 962 -28.04 -8.36 -20.33
C GLY A 962 -28.06 -9.55 -19.37
N ASP A 963 -26.96 -9.78 -18.61
CA ASP A 963 -26.89 -10.78 -17.53
C ASP A 963 -26.73 -10.05 -16.18
N ILE A 964 -27.78 -10.07 -15.37
CA ILE A 964 -27.81 -9.46 -14.03
C ILE A 964 -28.34 -10.51 -13.06
N ARG A 965 -27.57 -10.77 -12.01
CA ARG A 965 -27.88 -11.77 -10.99
C ARG A 965 -28.14 -11.08 -9.67
N VAL A 966 -29.23 -11.47 -9.03
CA VAL A 966 -29.61 -10.94 -7.71
C VAL A 966 -29.03 -11.85 -6.64
N ALA A 967 -28.30 -11.25 -5.70
CA ALA A 967 -27.93 -11.89 -4.44
C ALA A 967 -28.46 -10.99 -3.31
N LEU A 968 -29.33 -11.50 -2.46
CA LEU A 968 -29.90 -10.71 -1.36
C LEU A 968 -28.89 -10.57 -0.21
N ASN A 969 -28.93 -9.43 0.48
CA ASN A 969 -28.11 -9.22 1.67
C ASN A 969 -28.53 -10.21 2.77
N GLY A 970 -27.54 -10.81 3.42
CA GLY A 970 -27.71 -11.70 4.56
C GLY A 970 -26.79 -11.33 5.71
N LEU A 971 -27.11 -11.86 6.89
CA LEU A 971 -26.32 -11.62 8.09
C LEU A 971 -25.37 -12.81 8.37
N PRO A 972 -24.11 -12.57 8.75
CA PRO A 972 -23.22 -13.64 9.16
C PRO A 972 -23.66 -14.22 10.51
N ALA A 973 -23.70 -15.54 10.63
CA ALA A 973 -24.29 -16.21 11.78
C ALA A 973 -23.54 -15.96 13.09
N ASP A 974 -22.21 -15.97 13.04
CA ASP A 974 -21.31 -15.76 14.17
C ASP A 974 -21.53 -14.40 14.85
N ALA A 975 -21.79 -13.35 14.08
CA ALA A 975 -21.97 -12.01 14.61
C ALA A 975 -23.41 -11.71 15.09
N TRP A 976 -24.43 -12.42 14.57
CA TRP A 976 -25.83 -12.03 14.77
C TRP A 976 -26.69 -13.06 15.52
N ARG A 977 -26.39 -14.36 15.42
CA ARG A 977 -27.28 -15.43 15.94
C ARG A 977 -27.37 -15.44 17.47
N SER A 978 -26.31 -15.05 18.15
CA SER A 978 -26.22 -15.04 19.62
C SER A 978 -26.68 -13.73 20.27
N LEU A 979 -27.07 -12.73 19.46
CA LEU A 979 -27.44 -11.42 19.98
C LEU A 979 -28.87 -11.40 20.50
N SER A 980 -29.06 -10.71 21.63
CA SER A 980 -30.38 -10.39 22.16
C SER A 980 -30.32 -9.04 22.85
N GLY A 981 -31.25 -8.14 22.54
CA GLY A 981 -31.47 -6.92 23.32
C GLY A 981 -32.33 -7.18 24.55
N GLU A 982 -32.17 -6.36 25.58
CA GLU A 982 -33.12 -6.32 26.70
C GLU A 982 -34.34 -5.46 26.34
N ARG A 983 -35.51 -5.83 26.83
CA ARG A 983 -36.76 -5.09 26.63
C ARG A 983 -37.08 -4.27 27.88
N ARG A 984 -37.70 -3.11 27.69
CA ARG A 984 -38.27 -2.25 28.75
C ARG A 984 -37.24 -1.80 29.78
N THR A 985 -36.05 -1.44 29.30
CA THR A 985 -34.95 -0.96 30.15
C THR A 985 -35.07 0.52 30.51
N GLY A 986 -35.86 1.28 29.74
CA GLY A 986 -36.12 2.71 29.94
C GLY A 986 -37.26 2.99 30.94
N ARG A 987 -37.44 4.25 31.33
CA ARG A 987 -38.61 4.69 32.12
C ARG A 987 -39.88 4.73 31.27
N LYS A 988 -39.73 4.97 29.96
CA LYS A 988 -40.74 4.80 28.92
C LYS A 988 -40.22 3.80 27.89
N MET A 989 -41.10 3.36 26.99
CA MET A 989 -40.71 2.53 25.86
C MET A 989 -39.64 3.23 25.03
N ARG A 990 -38.57 2.51 24.72
CA ARG A 990 -37.42 3.01 23.96
C ARG A 990 -37.70 2.83 22.48
N VAL A 991 -37.95 3.93 21.77
CA VAL A 991 -38.25 3.92 20.34
C VAL A 991 -37.09 4.56 19.59
N GLY A 992 -36.62 3.94 18.50
CA GLY A 992 -35.39 4.42 17.91
C GLY A 992 -35.11 4.06 16.47
N TRP A 993 -33.99 4.59 15.98
CA TRP A 993 -33.40 4.25 14.69
C TRP A 993 -31.89 4.13 14.84
N ALA A 994 -31.28 3.21 14.12
CA ALA A 994 -29.84 3.07 14.02
C ALA A 994 -29.45 2.97 12.55
N GLY A 995 -28.34 3.59 12.15
CA GLY A 995 -27.80 3.45 10.81
C GLY A 995 -26.59 4.33 10.51
N GLY A 996 -26.11 4.24 9.27
CA GLY A 996 -24.87 4.90 8.81
C GLY A 996 -25.04 6.35 8.38
N VAL A 997 -23.96 6.94 7.87
CA VAL A 997 -23.93 8.34 7.39
C VAL A 997 -24.45 8.44 5.96
N SER A 998 -25.69 8.90 5.77
CA SER A 998 -26.28 9.34 4.48
C SER A 998 -27.82 9.46 4.50
N HIS A 999 -28.45 9.21 5.65
CA HIS A 999 -29.90 9.15 5.80
C HIS A 999 -30.57 10.50 6.14
N THR A 1000 -29.96 11.63 5.78
CA THR A 1000 -30.52 12.97 6.12
C THR A 1000 -31.92 13.16 5.52
N GLY A 1001 -32.14 12.76 4.26
CA GLY A 1001 -33.46 12.80 3.63
C GLY A 1001 -34.46 11.84 4.28
N ASP A 1002 -34.01 10.63 4.60
CA ASP A 1002 -34.84 9.58 5.21
C ASP A 1002 -35.32 9.97 6.62
N LEU A 1003 -34.43 10.49 7.47
CA LEU A 1003 -34.76 10.90 8.84
C LEU A 1003 -35.62 12.18 8.90
N ALA A 1004 -35.64 12.98 7.84
CA ALA A 1004 -36.52 14.14 7.76
C ALA A 1004 -38.01 13.74 7.77
N GLU A 1005 -38.35 12.56 7.24
CA GLU A 1005 -39.72 12.05 7.15
C GLU A 1005 -40.38 11.83 8.53
N ILE A 1006 -39.57 11.52 9.55
CA ILE A 1006 -40.05 11.26 10.91
C ILE A 1006 -39.78 12.42 11.89
N ARG A 1007 -39.18 13.53 11.44
CA ARG A 1007 -38.81 14.64 12.33
C ARG A 1007 -39.99 15.17 13.13
N SER A 1008 -41.13 15.40 12.47
CA SER A 1008 -42.35 15.89 13.13
C SER A 1008 -42.98 14.83 14.05
N VAL A 1009 -42.85 13.54 13.70
CA VAL A 1009 -43.33 12.41 14.52
C VAL A 1009 -42.53 12.33 15.82
N VAL A 1010 -41.21 12.49 15.75
CA VAL A 1010 -40.33 12.50 16.92
C VAL A 1010 -40.72 13.63 17.88
N GLN A 1011 -41.03 14.82 17.34
CA GLN A 1011 -41.47 15.97 18.14
C GLN A 1011 -42.84 15.74 18.79
N ASP A 1012 -43.82 15.16 18.08
CA ASP A 1012 -45.16 14.86 18.63
C ASP A 1012 -45.14 13.82 19.76
N LEU A 1013 -44.21 12.86 19.68
CA LEU A 1013 -44.14 11.74 20.62
C LEU A 1013 -43.05 11.89 21.69
N GLN A 1014 -42.33 13.02 21.75
CA GLN A 1014 -41.20 13.24 22.67
C GLN A 1014 -41.54 13.01 24.15
N ASP A 1015 -42.80 13.28 24.54
CA ASP A 1015 -43.29 13.10 25.91
C ASP A 1015 -43.89 11.71 26.16
N GLN A 1016 -44.05 10.87 25.13
CA GLN A 1016 -44.68 9.55 25.22
C GLN A 1016 -43.65 8.40 25.19
N VAL A 1017 -42.49 8.60 24.56
CA VAL A 1017 -41.44 7.58 24.42
C VAL A 1017 -40.05 8.13 24.74
N GLU A 1018 -39.10 7.24 24.95
CA GLU A 1018 -37.68 7.59 24.98
C GLU A 1018 -37.08 7.40 23.58
N TRP A 1019 -36.75 8.50 22.91
CA TRP A 1019 -36.13 8.44 21.59
C TRP A 1019 -34.65 8.07 21.68
N VAL A 1020 -34.24 7.03 20.95
CA VAL A 1020 -32.85 6.57 20.88
C VAL A 1020 -32.38 6.55 19.44
N PHE A 1021 -31.29 7.24 19.14
CA PHE A 1021 -30.71 7.30 17.80
C PHE A 1021 -29.25 6.88 17.81
N MET A 1022 -28.84 6.10 16.81
CA MET A 1022 -27.43 5.73 16.61
C MET A 1022 -26.96 6.11 15.21
N GLY A 1023 -25.79 6.77 15.15
CA GLY A 1023 -25.09 7.16 13.93
C GLY A 1023 -25.61 8.43 13.26
N MET A 1024 -26.92 8.62 13.18
CA MET A 1024 -27.57 9.87 12.76
C MET A 1024 -28.88 10.10 13.53
N LYS A 1025 -29.30 11.36 13.62
CA LYS A 1025 -30.59 11.75 14.21
C LYS A 1025 -31.22 12.93 13.43
N PRO A 1026 -32.55 13.13 13.51
CA PRO A 1026 -33.18 14.33 12.97
C PRO A 1026 -32.66 15.62 13.63
N ASP A 1027 -32.68 16.72 12.89
CA ASP A 1027 -32.24 18.02 13.40
C ASP A 1027 -33.25 18.62 14.40
N GLY A 1028 -32.74 19.15 15.51
CA GLY A 1028 -33.55 19.86 16.51
C GLY A 1028 -34.53 19.00 17.31
N VAL A 1029 -34.23 17.70 17.50
CA VAL A 1029 -34.99 16.80 18.37
C VAL A 1029 -34.16 16.38 19.60
N ALA A 1030 -34.83 16.25 20.74
CA ALA A 1030 -34.25 15.72 21.98
C ALA A 1030 -34.32 14.18 21.98
N CYS A 1031 -33.17 13.53 22.18
CA CYS A 1031 -33.07 12.07 22.20
C CYS A 1031 -31.80 11.61 22.91
N GLU A 1032 -31.76 10.34 23.31
CA GLU A 1032 -30.52 9.61 23.58
C GLU A 1032 -29.79 9.39 22.24
N TYR A 1033 -28.52 9.76 22.15
CA TYR A 1033 -27.75 9.66 20.92
C TYR A 1033 -26.47 8.86 21.13
N HIS A 1034 -26.23 7.89 20.26
CA HIS A 1034 -25.01 7.08 20.21
C HIS A 1034 -24.26 7.35 18.91
N PRO A 1035 -22.95 7.63 18.95
CA PRO A 1035 -22.15 7.70 17.73
C PRO A 1035 -22.04 6.33 17.06
N GLY A 1036 -21.68 6.32 15.78
CA GLY A 1036 -21.31 5.08 15.10
C GLY A 1036 -20.10 4.42 15.75
N VAL A 1037 -20.06 3.10 15.72
CA VAL A 1037 -18.93 2.29 16.22
C VAL A 1037 -18.23 1.59 15.05
N ALA A 1038 -17.05 1.02 15.32
CA ALA A 1038 -16.39 0.15 14.36
C ALA A 1038 -17.29 -1.05 13.99
N ILE A 1039 -17.21 -1.49 12.73
CA ILE A 1039 -18.17 -2.44 12.13
C ILE A 1039 -18.18 -3.80 12.84
N ASP A 1040 -17.05 -4.24 13.38
CA ASP A 1040 -16.88 -5.44 14.19
C ASP A 1040 -17.65 -5.38 15.51
N ARG A 1041 -17.83 -4.18 16.08
CA ARG A 1041 -18.58 -3.94 17.31
C ARG A 1041 -20.03 -3.51 17.07
N TYR A 1042 -20.40 -3.32 15.80
CA TYR A 1042 -21.69 -2.79 15.43
C TYR A 1042 -22.87 -3.69 15.85
N PRO A 1043 -22.84 -5.02 15.64
CA PRO A 1043 -23.94 -5.90 16.02
C PRO A 1043 -24.23 -5.87 17.53
N GLU A 1044 -23.19 -6.03 18.37
CA GLU A 1044 -23.29 -5.94 19.82
C GLU A 1044 -23.80 -4.57 20.27
N LYS A 1045 -23.29 -3.50 19.66
CA LYS A 1045 -23.71 -2.14 20.00
C LYS A 1045 -25.16 -1.89 19.65
N LEU A 1046 -25.65 -2.41 18.52
CA LEU A 1046 -27.04 -2.31 18.12
C LEU A 1046 -27.96 -3.02 19.12
N ALA A 1047 -27.61 -4.25 19.52
CA ALA A 1047 -28.34 -4.99 20.53
C ALA A 1047 -28.36 -4.24 21.87
N SER A 1048 -27.24 -3.62 22.26
CA SER A 1048 -27.11 -2.86 23.51
C SER A 1048 -27.93 -1.58 23.56
N LEU A 1049 -28.55 -1.13 22.47
CA LEU A 1049 -29.45 0.03 22.49
C LEU A 1049 -30.76 -0.29 23.24
N ASN A 1050 -31.09 -1.58 23.38
CA ASN A 1050 -32.26 -2.08 24.07
C ASN A 1050 -33.55 -1.38 23.58
N LEU A 1051 -33.71 -1.32 22.25
CA LEU A 1051 -34.88 -0.72 21.62
C LEU A 1051 -36.09 -1.64 21.82
N ASP A 1052 -37.19 -1.06 22.27
CA ASP A 1052 -38.46 -1.77 22.34
C ASP A 1052 -39.23 -1.75 21.01
N LEU A 1053 -38.97 -0.73 20.19
CA LEU A 1053 -39.55 -0.56 18.85
C LEU A 1053 -38.58 0.26 18.00
N ALA A 1054 -38.40 -0.14 16.74
CA ALA A 1054 -37.63 0.63 15.78
C ALA A 1054 -38.51 1.24 14.68
N VAL A 1055 -38.16 2.45 14.26
CA VAL A 1055 -38.74 3.11 13.09
C VAL A 1055 -37.72 3.17 11.97
N VAL A 1056 -38.07 2.72 10.77
CA VAL A 1056 -37.14 2.65 9.62
C VAL A 1056 -37.72 3.44 8.44
N PRO A 1057 -37.52 4.76 8.40
CA PRO A 1057 -38.02 5.59 7.31
C PRO A 1057 -37.12 5.52 6.06
N LEU A 1058 -37.73 5.67 4.89
CA LEU A 1058 -37.05 5.98 3.64
C LEU A 1058 -37.83 7.06 2.87
N GLU A 1059 -37.13 8.05 2.31
CA GLU A 1059 -37.72 8.99 1.35
C GLU A 1059 -38.11 8.22 0.08
N ILE A 1060 -39.29 8.46 -0.50
CA ILE A 1060 -39.74 7.78 -1.71
C ILE A 1060 -39.06 8.42 -2.94
N ASN A 1061 -38.00 7.80 -3.43
CA ASN A 1061 -37.25 8.21 -4.63
C ASN A 1061 -36.64 6.98 -5.33
N PRO A 1062 -36.21 7.07 -6.61
CA PRO A 1062 -35.67 5.92 -7.34
C PRO A 1062 -34.50 5.20 -6.65
N PHE A 1063 -33.61 5.96 -6.01
CA PHE A 1063 -32.47 5.40 -5.27
C PHE A 1063 -32.92 4.52 -4.09
N ASN A 1064 -33.84 5.02 -3.27
CA ASN A 1064 -34.34 4.29 -2.10
C ASN A 1064 -35.28 3.12 -2.45
N ARG A 1065 -35.94 3.16 -3.62
CA ARG A 1065 -36.70 1.99 -4.14
C ARG A 1065 -35.81 0.79 -4.43
N CYS A 1066 -34.53 1.03 -4.70
CA CYS A 1066 -33.54 0.00 -5.02
C CYS A 1066 -32.75 -0.53 -3.81
N LYS A 1067 -32.84 0.13 -2.65
CA LYS A 1067 -32.08 -0.25 -1.44
C LYS A 1067 -32.38 -1.69 -1.04
N SER A 1068 -31.54 -2.27 -0.19
CA SER A 1068 -31.83 -3.56 0.44
C SER A 1068 -32.68 -3.43 1.71
N ASN A 1069 -33.20 -4.56 2.20
CA ASN A 1069 -33.90 -4.68 3.48
C ASN A 1069 -32.96 -4.83 4.69
N LEU A 1070 -31.64 -4.60 4.53
CA LEU A 1070 -30.62 -4.88 5.53
C LEU A 1070 -30.94 -4.32 6.92
N ARG A 1071 -31.51 -3.11 6.99
CA ARG A 1071 -31.90 -2.49 8.26
C ARG A 1071 -32.94 -3.31 9.04
N LEU A 1072 -33.88 -3.94 8.34
CA LEU A 1072 -34.88 -4.83 8.93
C LEU A 1072 -34.23 -6.10 9.47
N LEU A 1073 -33.22 -6.62 8.76
CA LEU A 1073 -32.47 -7.80 9.18
C LEU A 1073 -31.69 -7.53 10.47
N GLU A 1074 -30.91 -6.43 10.50
CA GLU A 1074 -30.08 -6.06 11.66
C GLU A 1074 -30.93 -5.88 12.93
N LEU A 1075 -32.03 -5.11 12.83
CA LEU A 1075 -32.94 -4.88 13.95
C LEU A 1075 -33.72 -6.14 14.34
N GLY A 1076 -34.14 -6.91 13.32
CA GLY A 1076 -34.86 -8.17 13.50
C GLY A 1076 -34.04 -9.21 14.24
N ALA A 1077 -32.76 -9.38 13.89
CA ALA A 1077 -31.84 -10.28 14.59
C ALA A 1077 -31.70 -9.93 16.08
N CYS A 1078 -31.76 -8.64 16.45
CA CYS A 1078 -31.78 -8.21 17.85
C CYS A 1078 -33.13 -8.44 18.56
N GLY A 1079 -34.15 -8.93 17.87
CA GLY A 1079 -35.51 -9.12 18.41
C GLY A 1079 -36.31 -7.83 18.58
N VAL A 1080 -35.95 -6.79 17.82
CA VAL A 1080 -36.61 -5.48 17.86
C VAL A 1080 -37.72 -5.42 16.80
N PRO A 1081 -38.99 -5.23 17.17
CA PRO A 1081 -40.07 -5.05 16.21
C PRO A 1081 -39.90 -3.73 15.43
N VAL A 1082 -40.35 -3.72 14.17
CA VAL A 1082 -40.09 -2.60 13.24
C VAL A 1082 -41.37 -2.05 12.61
N ILE A 1083 -41.49 -0.71 12.59
CA ILE A 1083 -42.37 0.03 11.70
C ILE A 1083 -41.51 0.67 10.60
N ALA A 1084 -41.85 0.45 9.33
CA ALA A 1084 -41.06 0.93 8.20
C ALA A 1084 -41.90 1.63 7.13
N THR A 1085 -41.26 2.44 6.28
CA THR A 1085 -41.93 3.05 5.12
C THR A 1085 -42.48 1.97 4.18
N ALA A 1086 -43.68 2.16 3.65
CA ALA A 1086 -44.31 1.29 2.64
C ALA A 1086 -43.69 1.46 1.23
N ILE A 1087 -42.42 1.06 1.08
CA ILE A 1087 -41.60 1.14 -0.14
C ILE A 1087 -41.07 -0.26 -0.52
N GLU A 1088 -40.74 -0.45 -1.79
CA GLU A 1088 -40.32 -1.72 -2.41
C GLU A 1088 -39.37 -2.59 -1.58
N PRO A 1089 -38.23 -2.11 -1.03
CA PRO A 1089 -37.31 -2.97 -0.29
C PRO A 1089 -37.90 -3.58 0.97
N TYR A 1090 -38.97 -3.01 1.51
CA TYR A 1090 -39.60 -3.49 2.74
C TYR A 1090 -40.89 -4.28 2.47
N ARG A 1091 -41.28 -4.43 1.20
CA ARG A 1091 -42.39 -5.28 0.76
C ARG A 1091 -41.87 -6.71 0.54
N GLY A 1092 -41.67 -7.44 1.63
CA GLY A 1092 -41.26 -8.84 1.62
C GLY A 1092 -41.96 -9.64 2.71
N ASP A 1093 -41.47 -10.86 2.97
CA ASP A 1093 -42.10 -11.80 3.90
C ASP A 1093 -41.73 -11.56 5.38
N LEU A 1094 -40.91 -10.55 5.67
CA LEU A 1094 -40.55 -10.19 7.05
C LEU A 1094 -41.77 -9.58 7.78
N PRO A 1095 -42.08 -10.02 9.01
CA PRO A 1095 -43.25 -9.57 9.78
C PRO A 1095 -43.04 -8.16 10.37
N VAL A 1096 -43.05 -7.15 9.51
CA VAL A 1096 -42.91 -5.72 9.87
C VAL A 1096 -44.18 -4.93 9.57
N GLU A 1097 -44.41 -3.83 10.27
CA GLU A 1097 -45.55 -2.95 10.01
C GLU A 1097 -45.16 -1.85 9.01
N LEU A 1098 -45.86 -1.78 7.87
CA LEU A 1098 -45.56 -0.81 6.80
C LEU A 1098 -46.55 0.36 6.82
N VAL A 1099 -46.02 1.58 6.84
CA VAL A 1099 -46.82 2.82 6.86
C VAL A 1099 -46.45 3.74 5.70
N ARG A 1100 -47.41 4.56 5.24
CA ARG A 1100 -47.09 5.61 4.26
C ARG A 1100 -46.31 6.72 4.98
N ASN A 1101 -45.50 7.48 4.24
CA ASN A 1101 -44.81 8.66 4.79
C ASN A 1101 -45.77 9.83 5.03
N ARG A 1102 -46.76 9.63 5.90
CA ARG A 1102 -47.67 10.65 6.41
C ARG A 1102 -47.51 10.67 7.92
N HIS A 1103 -47.36 11.86 8.49
CA HIS A 1103 -47.16 12.05 9.93
C HIS A 1103 -48.16 11.25 10.79
N GLN A 1104 -49.46 11.28 10.42
CA GLN A 1104 -50.51 10.58 11.14
C GLN A 1104 -50.35 9.06 11.13
N ASP A 1105 -49.96 8.46 9.99
CA ASP A 1105 -49.82 7.00 9.88
C ASP A 1105 -48.69 6.49 10.80
N TRP A 1106 -47.57 7.21 10.88
CA TRP A 1106 -46.47 6.88 11.79
C TRP A 1106 -46.91 6.99 13.26
N VAL A 1107 -47.58 8.08 13.64
CA VAL A 1107 -48.05 8.32 15.02
C VAL A 1107 -49.07 7.26 15.46
N GLU A 1108 -50.03 6.93 14.60
CA GLU A 1108 -51.05 5.92 14.88
C GLU A 1108 -50.43 4.53 15.07
N ALA A 1109 -49.53 4.13 14.17
CA ALA A 1109 -48.83 2.84 14.26
C ALA A 1109 -47.99 2.74 15.54
N ILE A 1110 -47.21 3.78 15.87
CA ILE A 1110 -46.42 3.79 17.11
C ILE A 1110 -47.35 3.69 18.33
N ARG A 1111 -48.41 4.50 18.43
CA ARG A 1111 -49.33 4.46 19.58
C ARG A 1111 -50.04 3.11 19.71
N ALA A 1112 -50.45 2.49 18.61
CA ALA A 1112 -51.06 1.16 18.61
C ALA A 1112 -50.11 0.10 19.19
N HIS A 1113 -48.83 0.16 18.82
CA HIS A 1113 -47.80 -0.72 19.33
C HIS A 1113 -47.46 -0.48 20.82
N LEU A 1114 -47.50 0.77 21.28
CA LEU A 1114 -47.28 1.12 22.68
C LEU A 1114 -48.43 0.66 23.61
N ALA A 1115 -49.62 0.42 23.07
CA ALA A 1115 -50.79 0.03 23.85
C ALA A 1115 -50.75 -1.42 24.36
N ASP A 1116 -50.00 -2.32 23.68
CA ASP A 1116 -49.79 -3.71 24.10
C ASP A 1116 -48.29 -4.08 24.00
N PRO A 1117 -47.50 -3.77 25.04
CA PRO A 1117 -46.07 -4.07 25.07
C PRO A 1117 -45.73 -5.56 24.97
N ASP A 1118 -46.63 -6.46 25.37
CA ASP A 1118 -46.39 -7.91 25.30
C ASP A 1118 -46.59 -8.41 23.86
N ALA A 1119 -47.61 -7.91 23.16
CA ALA A 1119 -47.77 -8.16 21.72
C ALA A 1119 -46.63 -7.57 20.91
N LEU A 1120 -46.14 -6.39 21.27
CA LEU A 1120 -44.96 -5.77 20.67
C LEU A 1120 -43.73 -6.68 20.79
N GLY A 1121 -43.48 -7.24 21.99
CA GLY A 1121 -42.41 -8.21 22.21
C GLY A 1121 -42.54 -9.46 21.32
N ARG A 1122 -43.75 -10.05 21.23
CA ARG A 1122 -44.00 -11.20 20.35
C ARG A 1122 -43.76 -10.90 18.87
N LYS A 1123 -44.10 -9.69 18.41
CA LYS A 1123 -43.78 -9.24 17.03
C LYS A 1123 -42.26 -9.18 16.81
N GLY A 1124 -41.50 -8.71 17.80
CA GLY A 1124 -40.04 -8.70 17.76
C GLY A 1124 -39.43 -10.11 17.72
N ASP A 1125 -39.96 -11.04 18.52
CA ASP A 1125 -39.54 -12.46 18.49
C ASP A 1125 -39.84 -13.11 17.14
N ALA A 1126 -41.04 -12.89 16.57
CA ALA A 1126 -41.39 -13.42 15.26
C ALA A 1126 -40.49 -12.87 14.13
N LEU A 1127 -40.10 -11.58 14.19
CA LEU A 1127 -39.16 -11.00 13.24
C LEU A 1127 -37.75 -11.61 13.39
N ARG A 1128 -37.27 -11.81 14.62
CA ARG A 1128 -36.00 -12.48 14.87
C ARG A 1128 -35.99 -13.89 14.29
N ASP A 1129 -37.03 -14.66 14.57
CA ASP A 1129 -37.12 -16.05 14.13
C ASP A 1129 -37.12 -16.12 12.60
N ALA A 1130 -37.86 -15.23 11.90
CA ALA A 1130 -37.84 -15.15 10.44
C ALA A 1130 -36.45 -14.76 9.88
N VAL A 1131 -35.75 -13.80 10.49
CA VAL A 1131 -34.40 -13.39 10.06
C VAL A 1131 -33.38 -14.52 10.29
N LEU A 1132 -33.38 -15.13 11.47
CA LEU A 1132 -32.44 -16.19 11.81
C LEU A 1132 -32.65 -17.48 11.02
N GLN A 1133 -33.88 -17.72 10.55
CA GLN A 1133 -34.23 -18.87 9.73
C GLN A 1133 -33.85 -18.66 8.26
N ASP A 1134 -34.22 -17.52 7.67
CA ASP A 1134 -34.23 -17.37 6.21
C ASP A 1134 -33.22 -16.34 5.66
N TRP A 1135 -32.50 -15.60 6.51
CA TRP A 1135 -31.63 -14.49 6.10
C TRP A 1135 -30.19 -14.56 6.65
N ILE A 1136 -29.80 -15.72 7.17
CA ILE A 1136 -28.44 -15.98 7.62
C ILE A 1136 -27.60 -16.54 6.48
N LEU A 1137 -26.35 -16.10 6.36
CA LEU A 1137 -25.39 -16.55 5.34
C LEU A 1137 -24.87 -17.98 5.62
N GLU A 1138 -25.76 -18.96 5.58
CA GLU A 1138 -25.46 -20.39 5.75
C GLU A 1138 -26.41 -21.25 4.89
N GLY A 1139 -26.00 -22.48 4.58
CA GLY A 1139 -26.83 -23.49 3.94
C GLY A 1139 -27.47 -23.01 2.63
N ALA A 1140 -28.76 -23.26 2.46
CA ALA A 1140 -29.47 -22.95 1.22
C ALA A 1140 -29.47 -21.45 0.86
N PHE A 1141 -29.36 -20.55 1.83
CA PHE A 1141 -29.31 -19.12 1.54
C PHE A 1141 -28.05 -18.73 0.77
N LEU A 1142 -26.94 -19.46 0.95
CA LEU A 1142 -25.71 -19.25 0.20
C LEU A 1142 -25.79 -19.74 -1.25
N ASP A 1143 -26.79 -20.52 -1.64
CA ASP A 1143 -26.94 -20.99 -3.03
C ASP A 1143 -27.14 -19.83 -4.00
N GLN A 1144 -27.88 -18.79 -3.58
CA GLN A 1144 -28.07 -17.58 -4.40
C GLN A 1144 -26.76 -16.82 -4.60
N TRP A 1145 -25.89 -16.79 -3.58
CA TRP A 1145 -24.59 -16.14 -3.64
C TRP A 1145 -23.63 -16.93 -4.51
N ALA A 1146 -23.62 -18.25 -4.36
CA ALA A 1146 -22.83 -19.14 -5.20
C ALA A 1146 -23.24 -19.01 -6.68
N HIS A 1147 -24.55 -18.95 -6.96
CA HIS A 1147 -25.06 -18.72 -8.32
C HIS A 1147 -24.69 -17.32 -8.85
N ALA A 1148 -24.88 -16.28 -8.04
CA ALA A 1148 -24.58 -14.91 -8.42
C ALA A 1148 -23.09 -14.71 -8.71
N TRP A 1149 -22.19 -15.38 -8.01
CA TRP A 1149 -20.75 -15.31 -8.27
C TRP A 1149 -20.26 -16.36 -9.26
N GLY A 1150 -21.14 -17.21 -9.80
CA GLY A 1150 -20.77 -18.22 -10.79
C GLY A 1150 -19.93 -19.37 -10.23
N VAL A 1151 -20.06 -19.66 -8.93
CA VAL A 1151 -19.37 -20.75 -8.22
C VAL A 1151 -20.30 -21.86 -7.75
N ALA A 1152 -21.58 -21.83 -8.16
CA ALA A 1152 -22.50 -22.93 -7.91
C ALA A 1152 -21.97 -24.21 -8.59
N PRO A 1153 -22.03 -25.38 -7.92
CA PRO A 1153 -21.71 -26.64 -8.59
C PRO A 1153 -22.59 -26.78 -9.82
N ALA A 1154 -22.00 -27.17 -10.96
CA ALA A 1154 -22.76 -27.47 -12.16
C ALA A 1154 -23.87 -28.45 -11.78
N ALA A 1155 -25.13 -28.11 -12.09
CA ALA A 1155 -26.25 -29.00 -11.81
C ALA A 1155 -25.92 -30.37 -12.42
N ALA A 1156 -25.79 -31.38 -11.55
CA ALA A 1156 -25.39 -32.74 -11.92
C ALA A 1156 -26.38 -33.40 -12.87
#